data_AF-A0ABD3NA95-F1
#
_entry.id   AF-A0ABD3NA95-F1
#
_cell.length_a   1.000
_cell.length_b   1.000
_cell.length_c   1.000
_cell.angle_alpha   90.00
_cell.angle_beta   90.00
_cell.angle_gamma   90.00
#
_symmetry.space_group_name_H-M   'P 1'
#
loop_
_entity.id
_entity.type
_entity.pdbx_description
1 polymer ?
#
loop_
_entity_poly.entity_id
_entity_poly.type
_entity_poly.pdbx_seq_one_letter_code
_entity_poly.pdbx_strand_id
1 'polypeptide(L)'
;MTTLKPTFEPSEILHINPLPPRHQRSESKGRAHDFWKHYQERPLDAIFRPKSVAVVGASEKQGSVGRTLIWNLMQSPFGGTIYPINSNPSRKNIFGIPCYTKLQDIVDQSKYRNDGVSSIDLAIIAVPAKSVKKVMRDCVEVGVKGAIIISAGFKETGVEGAKMEEEILEIAREGRIRVVGPNCLGVMNPTTGMNATFANSHAERGNIAFVSQSGAMCTSVLDWSLAANVGFSAFVSIGSMMDVNWGDLIYYLGDDPNTKAIAIYMETIGDARSFMSAASEVAMTKPIIVIKPGRTEEASKAAMSHTGSLSGSDDVLDAAFKRCGVLRVSKIREVFEMVELLGKQPRPRGKYLTIITNAGGPGVISTDALIDSGGKLAGISDETMKRLNEILPSHWSHANPIDILGDATPSTYSKVLEIASQDQFSDGILIILTPQSMTDPTATARGIAEVAKMIGGRKPILASWMGGQNVSEGRSILDAAGIPTYDYPDSASEMFSFMYKHSVNLSQLYETPRWCSDMHPESLRVDTIIAGAQCNSRTILTELESKQILAAYGIPTVQTILAKSADDAVAAANTLGYPVVVKINSYTITHKTDIGGVKLNISSPEQVKEAFDDIRLSVQGKYTDDAFQGVTVQPMLDVKDAYELIVGSSPDSQFGPTILFGSGGSLVEVYNDKSLALPPLNTNLAHLLMKETRIYRALKGVRGKEKIDIAAIENTIVNFSHLVSEKWSGIKEIEINPLLVSANGLVALDARVILHETSQSMEVDGTSNTNVIRPAIRPYPTNYDQGWVSKKGKVILIRAIMPEDEPLVIDFHKRVSEESVYTRFFSDMKYEDRTSHDRLKRVCHVDYDRDIALVALDGEKCSDSQCKLVAAARLTKEHGVNVAEFSILVSDAYQGQGIGSKLLRELIGHARSEGIDAIEAIVLPTNQSMVHVMEKEGFECIYDKDEGVVRQYLSLKSSTERDHSIQLRRFTEPICI
;
A
#
# COMPACT_ATOMS: atom_id res chain seq x y z
N MET A 1 74.16 18.97 -21.03
CA MET A 1 74.60 18.04 -22.09
C MET A 1 74.70 16.66 -21.43
N THR A 2 73.74 15.76 -21.67
CA THR A 2 73.85 14.65 -22.67
C THR A 2 75.11 13.81 -22.41
N THR A 3 75.11 12.48 -22.24
CA THR A 3 74.25 11.40 -22.74
C THR A 3 74.83 10.05 -22.23
N LEU A 4 73.95 9.04 -22.02
CA LEU A 4 74.02 7.59 -22.40
C LEU A 4 75.40 6.87 -22.40
N LYS A 5 75.64 5.61 -22.01
CA LYS A 5 74.91 4.31 -21.82
C LYS A 5 76.00 3.30 -21.29
N PRO A 6 75.90 1.92 -21.22
CA PRO A 6 74.79 0.96 -21.41
C PRO A 6 74.75 -0.33 -20.50
N THR A 7 73.69 -1.14 -20.72
CA THR A 7 73.59 -2.65 -20.72
C THR A 7 73.76 -3.44 -19.41
N PHE A 8 72.81 -4.29 -18.97
CA PHE A 8 72.40 -5.61 -19.50
C PHE A 8 71.21 -6.17 -18.66
N GLU A 9 70.38 -7.03 -19.26
CA GLU A 9 69.34 -7.93 -18.67
C GLU A 9 69.78 -9.41 -18.94
N PRO A 10 69.14 -10.52 -18.43
CA PRO A 10 67.76 -10.68 -17.93
C PRO A 10 67.52 -11.66 -16.72
N SER A 11 66.23 -11.77 -16.34
CA SER A 11 65.44 -12.95 -15.90
C SER A 11 65.00 -13.15 -14.42
N GLU A 12 63.66 -13.15 -14.28
CA GLU A 12 62.73 -13.80 -13.32
C GLU A 12 62.57 -13.27 -11.88
N ILE A 13 61.38 -12.69 -11.59
CA ILE A 13 60.49 -13.00 -10.45
C ILE A 13 59.08 -12.44 -10.75
N LEU A 14 58.06 -13.24 -10.46
CA LEU A 14 56.62 -12.98 -10.60
C LEU A 14 56.13 -11.71 -9.89
N HIS A 15 55.43 -10.83 -10.62
CA HIS A 15 54.59 -9.78 -10.04
C HIS A 15 53.11 -10.20 -10.07
N ILE A 16 52.54 -10.35 -8.88
CA ILE A 16 51.12 -10.41 -8.61
C ILE A 16 50.53 -9.03 -8.94
N ASN A 17 49.58 -8.96 -9.87
CA ASN A 17 48.87 -7.71 -10.18
C ASN A 17 47.88 -7.36 -9.06
N PRO A 18 47.83 -6.09 -8.59
CA PRO A 18 46.87 -5.63 -7.60
C PRO A 18 45.46 -5.46 -8.19
N LEU A 19 44.45 -5.65 -7.34
CA LEU A 19 43.01 -5.49 -7.62
C LEU A 19 42.66 -4.12 -8.21
N PRO A 20 41.61 -4.01 -9.05
CA PRO A 20 41.22 -2.76 -9.70
C PRO A 20 40.70 -1.70 -8.70
N PRO A 21 40.78 -0.40 -9.04
CA PRO A 21 40.49 0.69 -8.11
C PRO A 21 38.99 0.80 -7.77
N ARG A 22 38.72 1.08 -6.49
CA ARG A 22 37.39 1.38 -5.93
C ARG A 22 36.86 2.70 -6.52
N HIS A 23 35.81 2.65 -7.35
CA HIS A 23 35.14 3.83 -7.89
C HIS A 23 34.47 4.70 -6.80
N GLN A 24 34.40 6.01 -7.07
CA GLN A 24 33.91 7.07 -6.19
C GLN A 24 32.47 6.84 -5.70
N ARG A 25 32.26 7.00 -4.39
CA ARG A 25 30.96 7.03 -3.72
C ARG A 25 30.13 8.21 -4.22
N SER A 26 29.01 7.95 -4.91
CA SER A 26 27.90 8.91 -4.97
C SER A 26 27.03 8.70 -3.73
N GLU A 27 26.80 9.75 -2.95
CA GLU A 27 25.83 9.75 -1.86
C GLU A 27 24.39 9.79 -2.43
N SER A 28 23.99 8.72 -3.11
CA SER A 28 22.57 8.45 -3.31
C SER A 28 22.05 7.77 -2.04
N LYS A 29 21.03 8.36 -1.38
CA LYS A 29 20.20 7.63 -0.41
C LYS A 29 19.35 6.61 -1.18
N GLY A 30 19.98 5.57 -1.70
CA GLY A 30 19.36 4.46 -2.44
C GLY A 30 18.57 3.53 -1.52
N ARG A 31 17.59 2.82 -2.08
CA ARG A 31 16.78 1.84 -1.35
C ARG A 31 17.65 0.67 -0.91
N ALA A 32 17.55 0.28 0.36
CA ALA A 32 18.51 -0.62 1.01
C ALA A 32 18.41 -2.12 0.63
N HIS A 33 17.57 -2.48 -0.35
CA HIS A 33 17.51 -3.83 -0.94
C HIS A 33 18.14 -3.91 -2.34
N ASP A 34 18.20 -2.80 -3.08
CA ASP A 34 18.69 -2.74 -4.47
C ASP A 34 19.77 -1.67 -4.61
N PHE A 35 21.03 -2.09 -4.43
CA PHE A 35 22.17 -1.23 -4.76
C PHE A 35 22.36 -1.06 -6.29
N TRP A 36 21.70 -1.91 -7.10
CA TRP A 36 21.85 -1.99 -8.55
C TRP A 36 20.55 -1.70 -9.35
N LYS A 37 19.64 -0.85 -8.86
CA LYS A 37 18.65 -0.18 -9.75
C LYS A 37 19.31 0.93 -10.61
N HIS A 38 20.47 0.65 -11.22
CA HIS A 38 21.03 1.50 -12.27
C HIS A 38 20.22 1.29 -13.55
N TYR A 39 19.47 2.32 -13.97
CA TYR A 39 18.98 2.58 -15.34
C TYR A 39 18.72 1.35 -16.24
N GLN A 40 17.98 0.34 -15.76
CA GLN A 40 17.32 -0.59 -16.67
C GLN A 40 16.16 0.15 -17.35
N GLU A 41 16.01 -0.03 -18.67
CA GLU A 41 14.84 0.47 -19.41
C GLU A 41 13.57 -0.05 -18.74
N ARG A 42 12.78 0.85 -18.16
CA ARG A 42 11.53 0.48 -17.50
C ARG A 42 10.42 0.35 -18.54
N PRO A 43 9.43 -0.54 -18.34
CA PRO A 43 8.33 -0.71 -19.30
C PRO A 43 7.61 0.59 -19.66
N LEU A 44 7.47 1.52 -18.70
CA LEU A 44 6.81 2.81 -18.94
C LEU A 44 7.74 3.92 -19.47
N ASP A 45 9.05 3.69 -19.61
CA ASP A 45 9.96 4.67 -20.21
C ASP A 45 9.58 4.97 -21.67
N ALA A 46 8.99 3.99 -22.37
CA ALA A 46 8.39 4.19 -23.69
C ALA A 46 7.29 5.27 -23.70
N ILE A 47 6.66 5.57 -22.56
CA ILE A 47 5.60 6.59 -22.44
C ILE A 47 6.16 7.91 -21.88
N PHE A 48 7.00 7.84 -20.84
CA PHE A 48 7.47 9.02 -20.11
C PHE A 48 8.78 9.61 -20.65
N ARG A 49 9.60 8.82 -21.36
CA ARG A 49 10.90 9.18 -21.91
C ARG A 49 11.14 8.62 -23.33
N PRO A 50 10.16 8.70 -24.26
CA PRO A 50 10.37 8.17 -25.61
C PRO A 50 11.38 9.02 -26.39
N LYS A 51 12.12 8.37 -27.28
CA LYS A 51 12.99 8.99 -28.27
C LYS A 51 12.28 9.17 -29.61
N SER A 52 11.24 8.39 -29.88
CA SER A 52 10.44 8.45 -31.10
C SER A 52 8.94 8.35 -30.80
N VAL A 53 8.16 9.29 -31.33
CA VAL A 53 6.71 9.40 -31.07
C VAL A 53 5.93 9.45 -32.38
N ALA A 54 5.06 8.47 -32.61
CA ALA A 54 4.10 8.48 -33.69
C ALA A 54 2.76 9.06 -33.23
N VAL A 55 2.18 9.99 -33.99
CA VAL A 55 0.84 10.56 -33.68
C VAL A 55 -0.15 10.13 -34.75
N VAL A 56 -0.97 9.14 -34.42
CA VAL A 56 -2.00 8.56 -35.30
C VAL A 56 -3.27 9.40 -35.22
N GLY A 57 -3.66 9.98 -36.35
CA GLY A 57 -4.75 10.96 -36.42
C GLY A 57 -4.26 12.41 -36.45
N ALA A 58 -2.96 12.63 -36.68
CA ALA A 58 -2.36 13.96 -36.83
C ALA A 58 -3.08 14.77 -37.92
N SER A 59 -3.28 16.08 -37.71
CA SER A 59 -4.01 16.95 -38.64
C SER A 59 -3.61 18.40 -38.45
N GLU A 60 -3.77 19.23 -39.49
CA GLU A 60 -3.65 20.70 -39.37
C GLU A 60 -5.00 21.38 -39.12
N LYS A 61 -6.11 20.62 -39.16
CA LYS A 61 -7.46 21.16 -39.00
C LYS A 61 -7.58 21.83 -37.63
N GLN A 62 -7.91 23.13 -37.62
CA GLN A 62 -8.12 23.89 -36.41
C GLN A 62 -9.20 23.23 -35.53
N GLY A 63 -8.96 23.19 -34.22
CA GLY A 63 -9.85 22.53 -33.24
C GLY A 63 -9.80 21.00 -33.22
N SER A 64 -8.99 20.34 -34.07
CA SER A 64 -8.84 18.87 -33.99
C SER A 64 -7.81 18.46 -32.94
N VAL A 65 -8.10 17.38 -32.21
CA VAL A 65 -7.22 16.81 -31.16
C VAL A 65 -5.83 16.48 -31.71
N GLY A 66 -5.76 15.82 -32.86
CA GLY A 66 -4.49 15.47 -33.52
C GLY A 66 -3.62 16.68 -33.89
N ARG A 67 -4.22 17.85 -34.14
CA ARG A 67 -3.49 19.10 -34.34
C ARG A 67 -2.83 19.57 -33.04
N THR A 68 -3.60 19.60 -31.96
CA THR A 68 -3.12 20.07 -30.65
C THR A 68 -2.00 19.17 -30.11
N LEU A 69 -2.12 17.85 -30.28
CA LEU A 69 -1.07 16.90 -29.89
C LEU A 69 0.27 17.18 -30.56
N ILE A 70 0.29 17.29 -31.90
CA ILE A 70 1.53 17.62 -32.64
C ILE A 70 2.06 18.99 -32.21
N TRP A 71 1.17 19.98 -32.08
CA TRP A 71 1.56 21.32 -31.68
C TRP A 71 2.23 21.35 -30.30
N ASN A 72 1.66 20.64 -29.33
CA ASN A 72 2.19 20.57 -27.97
C ASN A 72 3.55 19.86 -27.90
N LEU A 73 3.72 18.77 -28.65
CA LEU A 73 5.01 18.10 -28.79
C LEU A 73 6.09 18.96 -29.44
N MET A 74 5.71 19.86 -30.36
CA MET A 74 6.64 20.78 -31.02
C MET A 74 6.99 22.00 -30.17
N GLN A 75 6.00 22.55 -29.43
CA GLN A 75 6.20 23.73 -28.58
C GLN A 75 7.12 23.45 -27.41
N SER A 76 7.10 22.23 -26.88
CA SER A 76 7.95 21.79 -25.78
C SER A 76 8.92 20.71 -26.27
N PRO A 77 10.11 21.09 -26.78
CA PRO A 77 11.04 20.14 -27.38
C PRO A 77 11.57 19.16 -26.32
N PHE A 78 11.27 17.87 -26.51
CA PHE A 78 11.64 16.81 -25.58
C PHE A 78 12.88 16.00 -26.01
N GLY A 79 13.53 16.42 -27.11
CA GLY A 79 14.74 15.79 -27.63
C GLY A 79 14.50 14.51 -28.46
N GLY A 80 13.25 14.15 -28.76
CA GLY A 80 12.91 13.02 -29.63
C GLY A 80 12.27 13.41 -30.96
N THR A 81 12.09 12.41 -31.84
CA THR A 81 11.55 12.57 -33.20
C THR A 81 10.04 12.37 -33.22
N ILE A 82 9.33 13.24 -33.93
CA ILE A 82 7.86 13.20 -34.08
C ILE A 82 7.50 12.70 -35.49
N TYR A 83 6.63 11.69 -35.57
CA TYR A 83 6.12 11.11 -36.82
C TYR A 83 4.60 11.30 -36.92
N PRO A 84 4.12 12.31 -37.67
CA PRO A 84 2.69 12.50 -37.92
C PRO A 84 2.14 11.40 -38.84
N ILE A 85 1.03 10.76 -38.43
CA ILE A 85 0.35 9.74 -39.23
C ILE A 85 -1.08 10.17 -39.56
N ASN A 86 -1.39 10.21 -40.86
CA ASN A 86 -2.71 10.58 -41.37
C ASN A 86 -3.14 9.62 -42.50
N SER A 87 -4.36 9.12 -42.43
CA SER A 87 -4.90 8.17 -43.41
C SER A 87 -5.15 8.76 -44.80
N ASN A 88 -5.13 10.09 -44.95
CA ASN A 88 -5.31 10.77 -46.23
C ASN A 88 -3.97 10.90 -46.99
N PRO A 89 -3.76 10.16 -48.09
CA PRO A 89 -2.49 10.16 -48.83
C PRO A 89 -2.12 11.51 -49.47
N SER A 90 -3.09 12.43 -49.62
CA SER A 90 -2.83 13.77 -50.15
C SER A 90 -2.04 14.66 -49.19
N ARG A 91 -2.00 14.30 -47.89
CA ARG A 91 -1.27 15.04 -46.87
C ARG A 91 0.15 14.50 -46.72
N LYS A 92 1.07 15.06 -47.50
CA LYS A 92 2.48 14.67 -47.46
C LYS A 92 3.22 15.23 -46.25
N ASN A 93 2.79 16.39 -45.72
CA ASN A 93 3.45 17.08 -44.60
C ASN A 93 2.39 17.61 -43.60
N ILE A 94 2.76 17.73 -42.32
CA ILE A 94 1.98 18.39 -41.26
C ILE A 94 2.94 19.30 -40.48
N PHE A 95 2.67 20.61 -40.41
CA PHE A 95 3.55 21.62 -39.80
C PHE A 95 5.01 21.56 -40.31
N GLY A 96 5.19 21.20 -41.58
CA GLY A 96 6.52 21.04 -42.19
C GLY A 96 7.23 19.72 -41.89
N ILE A 97 6.62 18.83 -41.09
CA ILE A 97 7.14 17.49 -40.78
C ILE A 97 6.58 16.49 -41.80
N PRO A 98 7.40 15.59 -42.38
CA PRO A 98 6.92 14.52 -43.26
C PRO A 98 5.83 13.69 -42.59
N CYS A 99 4.69 13.54 -43.25
CA CYS A 99 3.54 12.78 -42.77
C CYS A 99 3.44 11.43 -43.48
N TYR A 100 3.14 10.39 -42.71
CA TYR A 100 3.09 9.01 -43.15
C TYR A 100 1.64 8.51 -43.20
N THR A 101 1.37 7.58 -44.11
CA THR A 101 0.03 6.95 -44.20
C THR A 101 -0.15 5.79 -43.25
N LYS A 102 0.93 5.06 -42.97
CA LYS A 102 0.94 3.89 -42.08
C LYS A 102 2.18 3.90 -41.18
N LEU A 103 2.12 3.18 -40.07
CA LEU A 103 3.24 3.03 -39.14
C LEU A 103 4.43 2.28 -39.80
N GLN A 104 4.14 1.27 -40.62
CA GLN A 104 5.14 0.45 -41.31
C GLN A 104 6.04 1.29 -42.25
N ASP A 105 5.49 2.34 -42.87
CA ASP A 105 6.22 3.23 -43.78
C ASP A 105 7.40 3.94 -43.07
N ILE A 106 7.31 4.13 -41.75
CA ILE A 106 8.36 4.76 -40.94
C ILE A 106 9.56 3.80 -40.79
N VAL A 107 9.30 2.54 -40.46
CA VAL A 107 10.34 1.51 -40.26
C VAL A 107 11.02 1.14 -41.58
N ASP A 108 10.25 1.06 -42.67
CA ASP A 108 10.82 0.78 -43.98
C ASP A 108 11.75 1.90 -44.46
N GLN A 109 11.47 3.15 -44.09
CA GLN A 109 12.32 4.30 -44.40
C GLN A 109 13.49 4.47 -43.42
N SER A 110 13.37 4.05 -42.16
CA SER A 110 14.45 4.16 -41.17
C SER A 110 15.65 3.26 -41.51
N LYS A 111 15.42 2.12 -42.20
CA LYS A 111 16.50 1.28 -42.77
C LYS A 111 17.45 2.03 -43.71
N TYR A 112 17.02 3.16 -44.28
CA TYR A 112 17.79 3.96 -45.23
C TYR A 112 18.21 5.34 -44.67
N ARG A 113 17.76 5.71 -43.46
CA ARG A 113 18.13 6.96 -42.80
C ARG A 113 19.16 6.67 -41.71
N ASN A 114 20.36 7.24 -41.84
CA ASN A 114 21.38 7.25 -40.77
C ASN A 114 20.99 8.20 -39.61
N ASP A 115 19.71 8.24 -39.21
CA ASP A 115 19.18 9.12 -38.16
C ASP A 115 19.16 8.45 -36.77
N GLY A 116 19.60 7.20 -36.67
CA GLY A 116 19.81 6.49 -35.40
C GLY A 116 18.52 6.02 -34.73
N VAL A 117 17.36 6.11 -35.39
CA VAL A 117 16.06 5.69 -34.84
C VAL A 117 15.62 4.37 -35.49
N SER A 118 15.91 3.26 -34.84
CA SER A 118 15.57 1.91 -35.33
C SER A 118 14.15 1.43 -34.98
N SER A 119 13.45 2.12 -34.07
CA SER A 119 12.12 1.71 -33.58
C SER A 119 11.26 2.91 -33.14
N ILE A 120 9.94 2.73 -33.12
CA ILE A 120 8.97 3.69 -32.56
C ILE A 120 8.73 3.33 -31.09
N ASP A 121 9.03 4.24 -30.16
CA ASP A 121 8.83 3.98 -28.73
C ASP A 121 7.37 4.16 -28.32
N LEU A 122 6.75 5.26 -28.77
CA LEU A 122 5.40 5.68 -28.35
C LEU A 122 4.46 5.90 -29.55
N ALA A 123 3.26 5.34 -29.49
CA ALA A 123 2.14 5.69 -30.38
C ALA A 123 1.03 6.45 -29.63
N ILE A 124 0.75 7.68 -30.04
CA ILE A 124 -0.40 8.47 -29.56
C ILE A 124 -1.56 8.32 -30.54
N ILE A 125 -2.67 7.76 -30.09
CA ILE A 125 -3.79 7.35 -30.93
C ILE A 125 -4.98 8.29 -30.69
N ALA A 126 -5.29 9.11 -31.69
CA ALA A 126 -6.38 10.08 -31.70
C ALA A 126 -7.30 9.89 -32.94
N VAL A 127 -7.75 8.65 -33.15
CA VAL A 127 -8.69 8.25 -34.24
C VAL A 127 -10.00 7.70 -33.67
N PRO A 128 -11.11 7.66 -34.41
CA PRO A 128 -12.38 7.12 -33.89
C PRO A 128 -12.23 5.71 -33.28
N ALA A 129 -12.96 5.41 -32.20
CA ALA A 129 -12.84 4.15 -31.42
C ALA A 129 -12.79 2.88 -32.30
N LYS A 130 -13.67 2.80 -33.30
CA LYS A 130 -13.76 1.67 -34.26
C LYS A 130 -12.46 1.39 -35.03
N SER A 131 -11.58 2.39 -35.16
CA SER A 131 -10.30 2.25 -35.86
C SER A 131 -9.13 1.91 -34.93
N VAL A 132 -9.29 2.08 -33.62
CA VAL A 132 -8.21 1.88 -32.63
C VAL A 132 -7.70 0.45 -32.63
N LYS A 133 -8.59 -0.54 -32.70
CA LYS A 133 -8.21 -1.97 -32.79
C LYS A 133 -7.24 -2.27 -33.93
N LYS A 134 -7.50 -1.69 -35.11
CA LYS A 134 -6.61 -1.87 -36.28
C LYS A 134 -5.26 -1.21 -36.05
N VAL A 135 -5.25 0.02 -35.55
CA VAL A 135 -4.01 0.75 -35.26
C VAL A 135 -3.16 0.02 -34.22
N MET A 136 -3.79 -0.58 -33.20
CA MET A 136 -3.07 -1.38 -32.21
C MET A 136 -2.39 -2.60 -32.82
N ARG A 137 -3.02 -3.29 -33.79
CA ARG A 137 -2.35 -4.36 -34.54
C ARG A 137 -1.16 -3.84 -35.36
N ASP A 138 -1.32 -2.71 -36.03
CA ASP A 138 -0.23 -2.06 -36.76
C ASP A 138 0.94 -1.70 -35.80
N CYS A 139 0.65 -1.29 -34.56
CA CYS A 139 1.66 -1.05 -33.52
C CYS A 139 2.39 -2.33 -33.11
N VAL A 140 1.70 -3.46 -32.97
CA VAL A 140 2.31 -4.76 -32.64
C VAL A 140 3.27 -5.20 -33.75
N GLU A 141 2.85 -5.12 -35.01
CA GLU A 141 3.69 -5.50 -36.15
C GLU A 141 4.98 -4.67 -36.26
N VAL A 142 4.90 -3.38 -35.89
CA VAL A 142 6.03 -2.44 -35.92
C VAL A 142 6.91 -2.53 -34.67
N GLY A 143 6.46 -3.22 -33.61
CA GLY A 143 7.20 -3.37 -32.36
C GLY A 143 7.18 -2.11 -31.49
N VAL A 144 6.06 -1.37 -31.50
CA VAL A 144 5.87 -0.22 -30.60
C VAL A 144 5.84 -0.69 -29.15
N LYS A 145 6.56 -0.01 -28.24
CA LYS A 145 6.65 -0.40 -26.82
C LYS A 145 5.51 0.19 -25.96
N GLY A 146 5.03 1.39 -26.27
CA GLY A 146 3.98 2.07 -25.51
C GLY A 146 2.92 2.76 -26.38
N ALA A 147 1.69 2.85 -25.88
CA ALA A 147 0.60 3.55 -26.54
C ALA A 147 -0.18 4.45 -25.57
N ILE A 148 -0.63 5.61 -26.07
CA ILE A 148 -1.58 6.50 -25.38
C ILE A 148 -2.83 6.57 -26.25
N ILE A 149 -3.95 6.03 -25.78
CA ILE A 149 -5.23 6.09 -26.49
C ILE A 149 -6.03 7.28 -25.95
N ILE A 150 -6.10 8.34 -26.76
CA ILE A 150 -6.83 9.57 -26.42
C ILE A 150 -8.34 9.38 -26.64
N SER A 151 -8.69 8.57 -27.63
CA SER A 151 -10.06 8.40 -28.08
C SER A 151 -11.00 7.89 -26.99
N ALA A 152 -12.20 8.48 -26.93
CA ALA A 152 -13.34 7.96 -26.19
C ALA A 152 -14.22 7.06 -27.08
N GLY A 153 -15.29 6.51 -26.52
CA GLY A 153 -16.23 5.59 -27.14
C GLY A 153 -16.08 4.12 -26.68
N PHE A 154 -15.60 3.90 -25.47
CA PHE A 154 -15.23 2.58 -24.93
C PHE A 154 -16.11 2.19 -23.74
N LYS A 155 -15.56 1.65 -22.64
CA LYS A 155 -16.34 1.10 -21.51
C LYS A 155 -17.34 2.09 -20.91
N GLU A 156 -17.05 3.38 -20.98
CA GLU A 156 -17.96 4.45 -20.56
C GLU A 156 -19.28 4.51 -21.36
N THR A 157 -19.35 3.85 -22.51
CA THR A 157 -20.57 3.76 -23.34
C THR A 157 -21.41 2.50 -23.11
N GLY A 158 -20.95 1.58 -22.25
CA GLY A 158 -21.65 0.35 -21.87
C GLY A 158 -20.95 -0.94 -22.33
N VAL A 159 -21.72 -2.02 -22.42
CA VAL A 159 -21.22 -3.39 -22.60
C VAL A 159 -20.45 -3.58 -23.91
N GLU A 160 -20.92 -3.01 -25.02
CA GLU A 160 -20.22 -3.12 -26.32
C GLU A 160 -18.85 -2.43 -26.29
N GLY A 161 -18.78 -1.26 -25.64
CA GLY A 161 -17.53 -0.53 -25.46
C GLY A 161 -16.55 -1.27 -24.53
N ALA A 162 -17.05 -1.89 -23.47
CA ALA A 162 -16.23 -2.72 -22.56
C ALA A 162 -15.60 -3.92 -23.28
N LYS A 163 -16.36 -4.58 -24.17
CA LYS A 163 -15.84 -5.66 -25.01
C LYS A 163 -14.76 -5.17 -25.99
N MET A 164 -14.91 -3.96 -26.52
CA MET A 164 -13.88 -3.36 -27.38
C MET A 164 -12.57 -3.07 -26.62
N GLU A 165 -12.65 -2.63 -25.36
CA GLU A 165 -11.47 -2.48 -24.50
C GLU A 165 -10.77 -3.82 -24.27
N GLU A 166 -11.53 -4.87 -23.94
CA GLU A 166 -10.98 -6.21 -23.72
C GLU A 166 -10.22 -6.74 -24.94
N GLU A 167 -10.81 -6.63 -26.13
CA GLU A 167 -10.16 -7.04 -27.39
C GLU A 167 -8.90 -6.22 -27.70
N ILE A 168 -8.85 -4.94 -27.31
CA ILE A 168 -7.66 -4.10 -27.48
C ILE A 168 -6.57 -4.48 -26.47
N LEU A 169 -6.95 -4.77 -25.23
CA LEU A 169 -6.03 -5.19 -24.17
C LEU A 169 -5.36 -6.52 -24.52
N GLU A 170 -6.09 -7.47 -25.11
CA GLU A 170 -5.52 -8.73 -25.63
C GLU A 170 -4.44 -8.46 -26.68
N ILE A 171 -4.72 -7.61 -27.69
CA ILE A 171 -3.75 -7.23 -28.72
C ILE A 171 -2.52 -6.55 -28.11
N ALA A 172 -2.73 -5.66 -27.14
CA ALA A 172 -1.64 -4.99 -26.44
C ALA A 172 -0.74 -5.99 -25.70
N ARG A 173 -1.33 -6.99 -25.03
CA ARG A 173 -0.59 -8.07 -24.33
C ARG A 173 0.19 -8.95 -25.30
N GLU A 174 -0.38 -9.31 -26.45
CA GLU A 174 0.31 -10.08 -27.51
C GLU A 174 1.60 -9.38 -27.95
N GLY A 175 1.53 -8.06 -28.19
CA GLY A 175 2.69 -7.25 -28.57
C GLY A 175 3.55 -6.72 -27.42
N ARG A 176 3.22 -7.05 -26.17
CA ARG A 176 3.84 -6.49 -24.95
C ARG A 176 3.85 -4.95 -24.92
N ILE A 177 2.80 -4.33 -25.46
CA ILE A 177 2.61 -2.88 -25.50
C ILE A 177 1.93 -2.44 -24.22
N ARG A 178 2.50 -1.46 -23.51
CA ARG A 178 1.82 -0.83 -22.37
C ARG A 178 0.91 0.31 -22.84
N VAL A 179 -0.30 0.40 -22.31
CA VAL A 179 -1.34 1.34 -22.77
C VAL A 179 -1.82 2.26 -21.65
N VAL A 180 -1.75 3.57 -21.88
CA VAL A 180 -2.44 4.60 -21.08
C VAL A 180 -3.73 5.02 -21.79
N GLY A 181 -4.83 5.11 -21.04
CA GLY A 181 -6.18 5.32 -21.56
C GLY A 181 -7.02 4.03 -21.60
N PRO A 182 -8.02 3.92 -22.50
CA PRO A 182 -8.49 4.94 -23.43
C PRO A 182 -9.19 6.13 -22.72
N ASN A 183 -9.81 7.02 -23.50
CA ASN A 183 -10.58 8.17 -22.99
C ASN A 183 -9.77 9.02 -21.99
N CYS A 184 -8.57 9.43 -22.39
CA CYS A 184 -7.66 10.18 -21.54
C CYS A 184 -7.21 11.49 -22.18
N LEU A 185 -6.72 12.42 -21.37
CA LEU A 185 -6.09 13.66 -21.85
C LEU A 185 -4.70 13.42 -22.45
N GLY A 186 -4.01 12.36 -22.00
CA GLY A 186 -2.63 12.02 -22.33
C GLY A 186 -1.65 12.20 -21.16
N VAL A 187 -0.35 12.28 -21.49
CA VAL A 187 0.75 12.33 -20.51
C VAL A 187 1.68 13.52 -20.78
N MET A 188 2.11 14.20 -19.72
CA MET A 188 3.21 15.17 -19.75
C MET A 188 4.34 14.73 -18.82
N ASN A 189 5.58 14.97 -19.25
CA ASN A 189 6.77 14.92 -18.42
C ASN A 189 7.51 16.27 -18.54
N PRO A 190 7.23 17.23 -17.65
CA PRO A 190 7.87 18.54 -17.66
C PRO A 190 9.40 18.49 -17.46
N THR A 191 9.92 17.40 -16.90
CA THR A 191 11.37 17.24 -16.69
C THR A 191 12.11 17.02 -18.01
N THR A 192 11.50 16.28 -18.95
CA THR A 192 12.05 16.07 -20.30
C THR A 192 11.51 17.07 -21.31
N GLY A 193 10.43 17.78 -21.00
CA GLY A 193 9.70 18.62 -21.94
C GLY A 193 8.64 17.86 -22.75
N MET A 194 8.43 16.56 -22.50
CA MET A 194 7.42 15.78 -23.23
C MET A 194 6.00 16.26 -22.90
N ASN A 195 5.22 16.63 -23.92
CA ASN A 195 3.80 16.96 -23.78
C ASN A 195 2.95 16.21 -24.82
N ALA A 196 2.56 14.98 -24.48
CA ALA A 196 1.72 14.11 -25.27
C ALA A 196 0.23 14.29 -24.93
N THR A 197 -0.24 15.53 -24.79
CA THR A 197 -1.63 15.85 -24.44
C THR A 197 -2.26 16.83 -25.43
N PHE A 198 -3.59 16.93 -25.39
CA PHE A 198 -4.33 17.97 -26.10
C PHE A 198 -4.81 19.12 -25.19
N ALA A 199 -4.16 19.32 -24.05
CA ALA A 199 -4.43 20.46 -23.17
C ALA A 199 -3.97 21.78 -23.81
N ASN A 200 -4.62 22.89 -23.44
CA ASN A 200 -4.24 24.24 -23.91
C ASN A 200 -3.04 24.80 -23.14
N SER A 201 -2.84 24.35 -21.90
CA SER A 201 -1.78 24.79 -21.00
C SER A 201 -0.76 23.68 -20.80
N HIS A 202 0.49 24.06 -20.51
CA HIS A 202 1.56 23.13 -20.17
C HIS A 202 1.76 23.08 -18.66
N ALA A 203 2.25 21.95 -18.16
CA ALA A 203 2.68 21.82 -16.77
C ALA A 203 4.08 22.42 -16.61
N GLU A 204 4.26 23.28 -15.62
CA GLU A 204 5.57 23.79 -15.22
C GLU A 204 6.42 22.70 -14.58
N ARG A 205 7.74 22.84 -14.66
CA ARG A 205 8.66 21.86 -14.05
C ARG A 205 8.63 21.95 -12.53
N GLY A 206 8.47 20.82 -11.86
CA GLY A 206 8.58 20.70 -10.42
C GLY A 206 8.82 19.27 -9.95
N ASN A 207 8.32 18.95 -8.77
CA ASN A 207 8.65 17.71 -8.07
C ASN A 207 7.40 16.89 -7.64
N ILE A 208 6.21 17.28 -8.11
CA ILE A 208 4.94 16.61 -7.80
C ILE A 208 4.51 15.80 -9.01
N ALA A 209 4.21 14.51 -8.83
CA ALA A 209 3.53 13.76 -9.86
C ALA A 209 2.02 13.85 -9.64
N PHE A 210 1.26 14.30 -10.64
CA PHE A 210 -0.20 14.33 -10.59
C PHE A 210 -0.79 13.29 -11.54
N VAL A 211 -1.65 12.42 -11.01
CA VAL A 211 -2.31 11.35 -11.77
C VAL A 211 -3.81 11.45 -11.57
N SER A 212 -4.59 11.41 -12.65
CA SER A 212 -6.04 11.54 -12.58
C SER A 212 -6.76 10.64 -13.56
N GLN A 213 -7.86 10.01 -13.10
CA GLN A 213 -8.83 9.34 -13.99
C GLN A 213 -9.68 10.34 -14.78
N SER A 214 -9.91 11.54 -14.26
CA SER A 214 -10.70 12.56 -14.94
C SER A 214 -9.82 13.52 -15.76
N GLY A 215 -10.03 13.55 -17.08
CA GLY A 215 -9.37 14.49 -17.99
C GLY A 215 -9.79 15.96 -17.77
N ALA A 216 -11.03 16.21 -17.38
CA ALA A 216 -11.51 17.58 -17.09
C ALA A 216 -10.90 18.12 -15.78
N MET A 217 -10.70 17.25 -14.80
CA MET A 217 -9.95 17.60 -13.59
C MET A 217 -8.50 17.95 -13.91
N CYS A 218 -7.86 17.20 -14.82
CA CYS A 218 -6.53 17.51 -15.30
C CYS A 218 -6.42 18.94 -15.87
N THR A 219 -7.30 19.33 -16.79
CA THR A 219 -7.23 20.67 -17.39
C THR A 219 -7.46 21.79 -16.37
N SER A 220 -8.34 21.57 -15.41
CA SER A 220 -8.64 22.54 -14.35
C SER A 220 -7.46 22.69 -13.37
N VAL A 221 -6.82 21.58 -13.02
CA VAL A 221 -5.63 21.57 -12.16
C VAL A 221 -4.44 22.23 -12.86
N LEU A 222 -4.25 21.99 -14.17
CA LEU A 222 -3.20 22.67 -14.94
C LEU A 222 -3.38 24.19 -14.93
N ASP A 223 -4.58 24.67 -15.23
CA ASP A 223 -4.87 26.12 -15.24
C ASP A 223 -4.64 26.75 -13.85
N TRP A 224 -5.16 26.12 -12.80
CA TRP A 224 -4.95 26.56 -11.43
C TRP A 224 -3.47 26.53 -11.01
N SER A 225 -2.72 25.50 -11.42
CA SER A 225 -1.32 25.33 -11.03
C SER A 225 -0.42 26.47 -11.49
N LEU A 226 -0.73 27.09 -12.63
CA LEU A 226 -0.02 28.26 -13.14
C LEU A 226 -0.21 29.47 -12.22
N ALA A 227 -1.43 29.69 -11.73
CA ALA A 227 -1.72 30.77 -10.78
C ALA A 227 -1.10 30.51 -9.40
N ALA A 228 -1.02 29.23 -8.99
CA ALA A 228 -0.46 28.81 -7.71
C ALA A 228 1.07 28.60 -7.74
N ASN A 229 1.74 28.77 -8.89
CA ASN A 229 3.17 28.46 -9.10
C ASN A 229 3.56 27.04 -8.68
N VAL A 230 2.68 26.06 -8.96
CA VAL A 230 2.92 24.65 -8.66
C VAL A 230 3.48 23.94 -9.90
N GLY A 231 4.67 23.35 -9.75
CA GLY A 231 5.32 22.57 -10.80
C GLY A 231 5.17 21.05 -10.62
N PHE A 232 5.21 20.31 -11.73
CA PHE A 232 5.06 18.86 -11.77
C PHE A 232 6.31 18.14 -12.27
N SER A 233 6.58 16.94 -11.75
CA SER A 233 7.56 16.01 -12.30
C SER A 233 6.95 15.15 -13.41
N ALA A 234 5.66 14.80 -13.26
CA ALA A 234 4.85 14.07 -14.22
C ALA A 234 3.38 14.48 -14.10
N PHE A 235 2.66 14.52 -15.21
CA PHE A 235 1.24 14.86 -15.24
C PHE A 235 0.50 13.85 -16.13
N VAL A 236 -0.34 13.01 -15.54
CA VAL A 236 -0.88 11.81 -16.19
C VAL A 236 -2.39 11.80 -16.11
N SER A 237 -3.05 11.78 -17.26
CA SER A 237 -4.45 11.38 -17.36
C SER A 237 -4.51 9.91 -17.77
N ILE A 238 -5.04 9.07 -16.89
CA ILE A 238 -5.09 7.61 -17.11
C ILE A 238 -6.38 7.17 -17.80
N GLY A 239 -7.42 8.01 -17.78
CA GLY A 239 -8.72 7.76 -18.40
C GLY A 239 -9.39 6.51 -17.84
N SER A 240 -9.88 5.64 -18.72
CA SER A 240 -10.56 4.39 -18.35
C SER A 240 -9.65 3.37 -17.64
N MET A 241 -8.33 3.56 -17.64
CA MET A 241 -7.36 2.71 -16.95
C MET A 241 -7.47 1.23 -17.37
N MET A 242 -7.37 0.96 -18.67
CA MET A 242 -7.56 -0.39 -19.24
C MET A 242 -6.35 -1.32 -19.06
N ASP A 243 -5.13 -0.79 -19.11
CA ASP A 243 -3.88 -1.56 -18.90
C ASP A 243 -3.04 -0.96 -17.76
N VAL A 244 -2.35 0.15 -18.02
CA VAL A 244 -1.55 0.85 -17.00
C VAL A 244 -2.48 1.30 -15.88
N ASN A 245 -2.22 0.84 -14.67
CA ASN A 245 -3.05 1.11 -13.50
C ASN A 245 -2.31 1.92 -12.42
N TRP A 246 -2.96 2.13 -11.28
CA TRP A 246 -2.36 2.88 -10.16
C TRP A 246 -1.07 2.26 -9.65
N GLY A 247 -1.00 0.93 -9.52
CA GLY A 247 0.18 0.25 -9.02
C GLY A 247 1.39 0.46 -9.93
N ASP A 248 1.20 0.33 -11.25
CA ASP A 248 2.24 0.61 -12.25
C ASP A 248 2.79 2.04 -12.12
N LEU A 249 1.90 3.03 -12.03
CA LEU A 249 2.29 4.44 -11.94
C LEU A 249 2.94 4.78 -10.60
N ILE A 250 2.41 4.26 -9.49
CA ILE A 250 2.97 4.46 -8.16
C ILE A 250 4.38 3.90 -8.10
N TYR A 251 4.63 2.70 -8.64
CA TYR A 251 5.99 2.15 -8.72
C TYR A 251 6.91 3.01 -9.59
N TYR A 252 6.47 3.35 -10.81
CA TYR A 252 7.29 4.13 -11.74
C TYR A 252 7.69 5.50 -11.15
N LEU A 253 6.73 6.22 -10.58
CA LEU A 253 6.91 7.53 -9.95
C LEU A 253 7.59 7.44 -8.58
N GLY A 254 7.37 6.34 -7.87
CA GLY A 254 8.05 5.98 -6.63
C GLY A 254 9.55 5.83 -6.84
N ASP A 255 9.95 5.28 -7.98
CA ASP A 255 11.34 5.06 -8.36
C ASP A 255 11.98 6.27 -9.08
N ASP A 256 11.22 7.30 -9.48
CA ASP A 256 11.75 8.49 -10.14
C ASP A 256 12.37 9.48 -9.13
N PRO A 257 13.66 9.82 -9.20
CA PRO A 257 14.32 10.71 -8.25
C PRO A 257 13.78 12.16 -8.26
N ASN A 258 13.17 12.59 -9.37
CA ASN A 258 12.61 13.94 -9.53
C ASN A 258 11.27 14.10 -8.81
N THR A 259 10.49 13.03 -8.75
CA THR A 259 9.23 12.99 -8.02
C THR A 259 9.48 12.89 -6.51
N LYS A 260 8.94 13.84 -5.74
CA LYS A 260 8.97 13.88 -4.27
C LYS A 260 7.64 13.50 -3.63
N ALA A 261 6.52 13.71 -4.32
CA ALA A 261 5.18 13.33 -3.86
C ALA A 261 4.30 12.91 -5.04
N ILE A 262 3.31 12.06 -4.77
CA ILE A 262 2.35 11.57 -5.77
C ILE A 262 0.95 12.02 -5.34
N ALA A 263 0.31 12.82 -6.16
CA ALA A 263 -1.05 13.31 -6.02
C ALA A 263 -1.98 12.55 -6.97
N ILE A 264 -3.07 12.00 -6.44
CA ILE A 264 -3.97 11.12 -7.18
C ILE A 264 -5.41 11.64 -7.07
N TYR A 265 -6.07 11.83 -8.21
CA TYR A 265 -7.52 11.94 -8.30
C TYR A 265 -8.10 10.61 -8.77
N MET A 266 -8.70 9.87 -7.84
CA MET A 266 -9.16 8.50 -8.06
C MET A 266 -10.68 8.45 -8.01
N GLU A 267 -11.34 8.02 -9.08
CA GLU A 267 -12.79 7.72 -9.06
C GLU A 267 -13.03 6.25 -8.69
N THR A 268 -12.18 5.35 -9.18
CA THR A 268 -12.23 3.90 -8.99
C THR A 268 -10.83 3.35 -8.71
N ILE A 269 -10.73 2.32 -7.87
CA ILE A 269 -9.45 1.69 -7.54
C ILE A 269 -8.97 0.71 -8.61
N GLY A 270 -9.87 0.05 -9.35
CA GLY A 270 -9.49 -1.01 -10.29
C GLY A 270 -8.88 -2.21 -9.56
N ASP A 271 -7.62 -2.52 -9.84
CA ASP A 271 -6.88 -3.57 -9.15
C ASP A 271 -6.44 -3.10 -7.74
N ALA A 272 -7.29 -3.37 -6.75
CA ALA A 272 -7.05 -3.01 -5.36
C ALA A 272 -5.77 -3.64 -4.78
N ARG A 273 -5.40 -4.83 -5.25
CA ARG A 273 -4.23 -5.57 -4.74
C ARG A 273 -2.93 -4.94 -5.24
N SER A 274 -2.85 -4.67 -6.54
CA SER A 274 -1.75 -3.92 -7.14
C SER A 274 -1.59 -2.52 -6.50
N PHE A 275 -2.71 -1.83 -6.24
CA PHE A 275 -2.70 -0.54 -5.55
C PHE A 275 -2.15 -0.65 -4.12
N MET A 276 -2.68 -1.57 -3.30
CA MET A 276 -2.27 -1.73 -1.90
C MET A 276 -0.79 -2.08 -1.78
N SER A 277 -0.31 -2.97 -2.66
CA SER A 277 1.09 -3.34 -2.77
C SER A 277 1.97 -2.12 -3.05
N ALA A 278 1.69 -1.41 -4.16
CA ALA A 278 2.50 -0.27 -4.60
C ALA A 278 2.47 0.89 -3.62
N ALA A 279 1.29 1.21 -3.11
CA ALA A 279 1.11 2.29 -2.16
C ALA A 279 1.89 2.04 -0.87
N SER A 280 1.81 0.83 -0.31
CA SER A 280 2.51 0.49 0.94
C SER A 280 4.03 0.62 0.79
N GLU A 281 4.60 0.15 -0.34
CA GLU A 281 6.04 0.27 -0.59
C GLU A 281 6.49 1.73 -0.75
N VAL A 282 5.76 2.51 -1.56
CA VAL A 282 6.20 3.85 -1.95
C VAL A 282 5.90 4.89 -0.86
N ALA A 283 4.79 4.76 -0.12
CA ALA A 283 4.35 5.68 0.92
C ALA A 283 5.42 5.95 1.99
N MET A 284 6.29 4.97 2.27
CA MET A 284 7.40 5.11 3.22
C MET A 284 8.41 6.18 2.79
N THR A 285 8.67 6.28 1.49
CA THR A 285 9.70 7.17 0.95
C THR A 285 9.12 8.47 0.41
N LYS A 286 7.91 8.41 -0.15
CA LYS A 286 7.24 9.53 -0.80
C LYS A 286 5.78 9.54 -0.40
N PRO A 287 5.21 10.67 0.02
CA PRO A 287 3.80 10.75 0.33
C PRO A 287 2.94 10.52 -0.91
N ILE A 288 1.89 9.72 -0.73
CA ILE A 288 0.83 9.49 -1.71
C ILE A 288 -0.44 10.11 -1.15
N ILE A 289 -1.00 11.06 -1.88
CA ILE A 289 -2.17 11.83 -1.45
C ILE A 289 -3.29 11.59 -2.45
N VAL A 290 -4.44 11.12 -1.97
CA VAL A 290 -5.59 10.74 -2.79
C VAL A 290 -6.77 11.65 -2.51
N ILE A 291 -7.40 12.15 -3.58
CA ILE A 291 -8.75 12.67 -3.57
C ILE A 291 -9.67 11.59 -4.13
N LYS A 292 -10.62 11.16 -3.31
CA LYS A 292 -11.63 10.16 -3.68
C LYS A 292 -13.03 10.73 -3.54
N PRO A 293 -13.67 11.20 -4.64
CA PRO A 293 -15.07 11.57 -4.65
C PRO A 293 -15.99 10.33 -4.54
N GLY A 294 -17.28 10.55 -4.32
CA GLY A 294 -18.29 9.48 -4.22
C GLY A 294 -18.49 8.92 -2.80
N ARG A 295 -18.31 9.75 -1.76
CA ARG A 295 -18.38 9.35 -0.35
C ARG A 295 -19.77 8.93 0.12
N THR A 296 -20.81 9.60 -0.35
CA THR A 296 -22.19 9.30 0.02
C THR A 296 -22.80 8.32 -1.00
N GLU A 297 -23.87 7.64 -0.62
CA GLU A 297 -24.55 6.68 -1.51
C GLU A 297 -24.99 7.37 -2.82
N GLU A 298 -25.49 8.60 -2.74
CA GLU A 298 -25.91 9.40 -3.90
C GLU A 298 -24.73 9.81 -4.77
N ALA A 299 -23.62 10.25 -4.17
CA ALA A 299 -22.41 10.63 -4.89
C ALA A 299 -21.75 9.41 -5.54
N SER A 300 -21.80 8.25 -4.88
CA SER A 300 -21.35 6.96 -5.41
C SER A 300 -22.19 6.56 -6.62
N LYS A 301 -23.53 6.63 -6.53
CA LYS A 301 -24.43 6.38 -7.68
C LYS A 301 -24.14 7.31 -8.86
N ALA A 302 -23.89 8.60 -8.61
CA ALA A 302 -23.52 9.55 -9.67
C ALA A 302 -22.18 9.21 -10.33
N ALA A 303 -21.16 8.83 -9.54
CA ALA A 303 -19.87 8.38 -10.06
C ALA A 303 -19.98 7.07 -10.85
N MET A 304 -20.87 6.14 -10.43
CA MET A 304 -21.16 4.91 -11.16
C MET A 304 -21.77 5.16 -12.54
N SER A 305 -22.71 6.11 -12.65
CA SER A 305 -23.28 6.49 -13.96
C SER A 305 -22.24 7.09 -14.92
N HIS A 306 -21.16 7.67 -14.39
CA HIS A 306 -20.07 8.27 -15.17
C HIS A 306 -18.97 7.26 -15.56
N THR A 307 -18.68 6.27 -14.70
CA THR A 307 -17.56 5.31 -14.87
C THR A 307 -17.99 3.91 -15.30
N GLY A 308 -19.27 3.55 -15.12
CA GLY A 308 -19.80 2.23 -15.46
C GLY A 308 -19.31 1.08 -14.57
N SER A 309 -18.70 1.35 -13.41
CA SER A 309 -18.15 0.32 -12.50
C SER A 309 -18.79 0.34 -11.12
N LEU A 310 -18.93 -0.84 -10.49
CA LEU A 310 -19.43 -0.99 -9.12
C LEU A 310 -18.44 -0.37 -8.11
N SER A 311 -18.93 0.45 -7.18
CA SER A 311 -18.12 0.97 -6.07
C SER A 311 -18.25 0.08 -4.84
N GLY A 312 -17.12 -0.26 -4.20
CA GLY A 312 -17.09 -0.88 -2.88
C GLY A 312 -17.49 0.11 -1.78
N SER A 313 -17.42 -0.34 -0.53
CA SER A 313 -17.74 0.50 0.64
C SER A 313 -16.70 1.62 0.83
N ASP A 314 -17.13 2.87 1.01
CA ASP A 314 -16.22 4.00 1.27
C ASP A 314 -15.48 3.85 2.61
N ASP A 315 -16.11 3.23 3.61
CA ASP A 315 -15.49 2.96 4.91
C ASP A 315 -14.36 1.92 4.78
N VAL A 316 -14.55 0.90 3.93
CA VAL A 316 -13.52 -0.11 3.63
C VAL A 316 -12.36 0.53 2.88
N LEU A 317 -12.66 1.43 1.94
CA LEU A 317 -11.64 2.17 1.19
C LEU A 317 -10.83 3.12 2.10
N ASP A 318 -11.47 3.77 3.08
CA ASP A 318 -10.78 4.58 4.09
C ASP A 318 -9.85 3.73 4.97
N ALA A 319 -10.34 2.56 5.40
CA ALA A 319 -9.52 1.58 6.12
C ALA A 319 -8.34 1.09 5.27
N ALA A 320 -8.54 0.88 3.96
CA ALA A 320 -7.49 0.50 3.03
C ALA A 320 -6.42 1.59 2.90
N PHE A 321 -6.80 2.86 2.74
CA PHE A 321 -5.83 3.97 2.66
C PHE A 321 -5.01 4.13 3.93
N LYS A 322 -5.64 4.02 5.11
CA LYS A 322 -4.91 3.99 6.39
C LYS A 322 -3.91 2.83 6.42
N ARG A 323 -4.36 1.65 5.98
CA ARG A 323 -3.56 0.41 5.97
C ARG A 323 -2.34 0.49 5.06
N CYS A 324 -2.41 1.20 3.91
CA CYS A 324 -1.29 1.36 2.99
C CYS A 324 -0.52 2.69 3.14
N GLY A 325 -0.81 3.51 4.17
CA GLY A 325 -0.12 4.77 4.43
C GLY A 325 -0.49 5.93 3.50
N VAL A 326 -1.52 5.75 2.68
CA VAL A 326 -2.05 6.78 1.77
C VAL A 326 -2.81 7.83 2.56
N LEU A 327 -2.55 9.10 2.26
CA LEU A 327 -3.28 10.20 2.87
C LEU A 327 -4.49 10.57 2.00
N ARG A 328 -5.68 10.33 2.51
CA ARG A 328 -6.92 10.79 1.89
C ARG A 328 -7.20 12.23 2.28
N VAL A 329 -7.48 13.09 1.30
CA VAL A 329 -7.95 14.47 1.50
C VAL A 329 -9.29 14.70 0.80
N SER A 330 -9.95 15.80 1.14
CA SER A 330 -11.31 16.08 0.64
C SER A 330 -11.34 17.16 -0.44
N LYS A 331 -10.35 18.06 -0.45
CA LYS A 331 -10.29 19.19 -1.40
C LYS A 331 -9.01 19.14 -2.23
N ILE A 332 -9.10 19.62 -3.46
CA ILE A 332 -7.96 19.66 -4.40
C ILE A 332 -6.83 20.56 -3.90
N ARG A 333 -7.17 21.63 -3.18
CA ARG A 333 -6.18 22.52 -2.56
C ARG A 333 -5.33 21.78 -1.51
N GLU A 334 -5.97 20.92 -0.70
CA GLU A 334 -5.35 20.18 0.40
C GLU A 334 -4.25 19.23 -0.10
N VAL A 335 -4.50 18.48 -1.18
CA VAL A 335 -3.60 18.44 -2.34
C VAL A 335 -2.17 18.92 -2.18
N PHE A 336 -1.99 20.07 -2.77
CA PHE A 336 -0.74 20.75 -2.98
C PHE A 336 -0.23 21.37 -1.68
N GLU A 337 -1.12 21.85 -0.82
CA GLU A 337 -0.77 22.34 0.53
C GLU A 337 -0.06 21.24 1.35
N MET A 338 -0.52 20.00 1.24
CA MET A 338 0.07 18.87 1.94
C MET A 338 1.41 18.44 1.34
N VAL A 339 1.54 18.46 0.01
CA VAL A 339 2.82 18.18 -0.65
C VAL A 339 3.86 19.22 -0.24
N GLU A 340 3.49 20.49 -0.24
CA GLU A 340 4.34 21.60 0.18
C GLU A 340 4.74 21.45 1.65
N LEU A 341 3.77 21.19 2.53
CA LEU A 341 4.00 20.97 3.95
C LEU A 341 4.98 19.81 4.20
N LEU A 342 4.75 18.64 3.59
CA LEU A 342 5.61 17.46 3.75
C LEU A 342 7.00 17.62 3.13
N GLY A 343 7.12 18.47 2.10
CA GLY A 343 8.40 18.79 1.45
C GLY A 343 9.23 19.82 2.22
N LYS A 344 8.59 20.72 2.96
CA LYS A 344 9.22 21.84 3.66
C LYS A 344 9.44 21.61 5.16
N GLN A 345 8.60 20.80 5.81
CA GLN A 345 8.59 20.64 7.27
C GLN A 345 8.86 19.20 7.71
N PRO A 346 9.49 19.01 8.89
CA PRO A 346 9.61 17.68 9.50
C PRO A 346 8.24 17.17 9.95
N ARG A 347 8.08 15.84 9.99
CA ARG A 347 6.87 15.21 10.51
C ARG A 347 6.71 15.46 12.02
N PRO A 348 5.49 15.70 12.53
CA PRO A 348 5.26 15.88 13.94
C PRO A 348 5.39 14.53 14.66
N ARG A 349 5.87 14.56 15.91
CA ARG A 349 5.99 13.35 16.74
C ARG A 349 4.67 12.94 17.41
N GLY A 350 3.71 13.86 17.44
CA GLY A 350 2.42 13.66 18.06
C GLY A 350 1.42 14.70 17.58
N LYS A 351 0.26 14.75 18.25
CA LYS A 351 -0.89 15.55 17.82
C LYS A 351 -1.02 16.90 18.53
N TYR A 352 -0.02 17.28 19.34
CA TYR A 352 -0.09 18.45 20.20
C TYR A 352 0.47 19.68 19.51
N LEU A 353 -0.40 20.62 19.13
CA LEU A 353 -0.04 21.88 18.46
C LEU A 353 0.03 23.04 19.46
N THR A 354 1.10 23.81 19.43
CA THR A 354 1.17 25.11 20.11
C THR A 354 0.79 26.21 19.13
N ILE A 355 -0.18 27.05 19.49
CA ILE A 355 -0.62 28.17 18.66
C ILE A 355 -0.09 29.47 19.27
N ILE A 356 0.60 30.29 18.50
CA ILE A 356 1.06 31.63 18.86
C ILE A 356 0.26 32.63 18.02
N THR A 357 -0.41 33.60 18.63
CA THR A 357 -1.27 34.55 17.92
C THR A 357 -1.21 35.95 18.53
N ASN A 358 -1.33 37.01 17.73
CA ASN A 358 -1.52 38.38 18.22
C ASN A 358 -3.01 38.79 18.33
N ALA A 359 -3.92 37.85 18.08
CA ALA A 359 -5.35 38.07 18.16
C ALA A 359 -6.09 36.80 18.62
N GLY A 360 -6.91 36.93 19.65
CA GLY A 360 -7.67 35.81 20.21
C GLY A 360 -8.65 35.14 19.24
N GLY A 361 -9.36 35.91 18.41
CA GLY A 361 -10.37 35.38 17.47
C GLY A 361 -9.82 34.29 16.51
N PRO A 362 -8.75 34.59 15.74
CA PRO A 362 -8.03 33.58 14.95
C PRO A 362 -7.55 32.37 15.75
N GLY A 363 -7.09 32.56 16.98
CA GLY A 363 -6.67 31.46 17.86
C GLY A 363 -7.80 30.50 18.22
N VAL A 364 -9.02 31.02 18.42
CA VAL A 364 -10.21 30.20 18.68
C VAL A 364 -10.60 29.39 17.45
N ILE A 365 -10.68 30.03 16.27
CA ILE A 365 -11.02 29.35 15.01
C ILE A 365 -10.02 28.22 14.69
N SER A 366 -8.72 28.46 14.89
CA SER A 366 -7.70 27.41 14.76
C SER A 366 -7.86 26.28 15.77
N THR A 367 -8.28 26.59 16.98
CA THR A 367 -8.50 25.58 18.03
C THR A 367 -9.66 24.66 17.65
N ASP A 368 -10.78 25.22 17.18
CA ASP A 368 -11.93 24.43 16.74
C ASP A 368 -11.53 23.51 15.57
N ALA A 369 -10.89 24.07 14.54
CA ALA A 369 -10.42 23.31 13.37
C ALA A 369 -9.41 22.21 13.76
N LEU A 370 -8.50 22.48 14.69
CA LEU A 370 -7.54 21.50 15.20
C LEU A 370 -8.24 20.33 15.90
N ILE A 371 -9.22 20.61 16.76
CA ILE A 371 -9.94 19.59 17.53
C ILE A 371 -10.82 18.74 16.60
N ASP A 372 -11.57 19.37 15.70
CA ASP A 372 -12.46 18.70 14.74
C ASP A 372 -11.69 17.80 13.78
N SER A 373 -10.48 18.21 13.40
CA SER A 373 -9.57 17.40 12.58
C SER A 373 -8.81 16.32 13.37
N GLY A 374 -8.95 16.24 14.69
CA GLY A 374 -8.41 15.19 15.56
C GLY A 374 -7.06 15.50 16.23
N GLY A 375 -6.56 16.73 16.06
CA GLY A 375 -5.43 17.28 16.80
C GLY A 375 -5.79 17.65 18.25
N LYS A 376 -4.81 18.13 19.01
CA LYS A 376 -5.01 18.68 20.36
C LYS A 376 -4.10 19.87 20.61
N LEU A 377 -4.53 20.81 21.45
CA LEU A 377 -3.64 21.85 21.95
C LEU A 377 -2.58 21.24 22.87
N ALA A 378 -1.32 21.64 22.68
CA ALA A 378 -0.23 21.32 23.58
C ALA A 378 -0.47 21.95 24.97
N GLY A 379 -0.16 21.20 26.02
CA GLY A 379 0.01 21.79 27.35
C GLY A 379 1.25 22.67 27.38
N ILE A 380 1.27 23.67 28.26
CA ILE A 380 2.44 24.54 28.48
C ILE A 380 3.14 24.03 29.74
N SER A 381 4.43 23.73 29.65
CA SER A 381 5.21 23.32 30.84
C SER A 381 5.38 24.48 31.83
N ASP A 382 5.56 24.19 33.12
CA ASP A 382 5.79 25.23 34.15
C ASP A 382 7.03 26.09 33.83
N GLU A 383 8.07 25.49 33.24
CA GLU A 383 9.28 26.19 32.80
C GLU A 383 8.98 27.16 31.64
N THR A 384 8.26 26.68 30.61
CA THR A 384 7.81 27.51 29.49
C THR A 384 6.94 28.66 29.98
N MET A 385 6.00 28.36 30.88
CA MET A 385 5.07 29.32 31.48
C MET A 385 5.82 30.46 32.20
N LYS A 386 6.82 30.10 33.01
CA LYS A 386 7.66 31.08 33.71
C LYS A 386 8.42 31.99 32.73
N ARG A 387 9.05 31.42 31.72
CA ARG A 387 9.81 32.18 30.71
C ARG A 387 8.93 33.11 29.88
N LEU A 388 7.72 32.67 29.53
CA LEU A 388 6.74 33.51 28.83
C LEU A 388 6.30 34.70 29.71
N ASN A 389 6.06 34.47 31.01
CA ASN A 389 5.70 35.52 31.96
C ASN A 389 6.79 36.59 32.18
N GLU A 390 8.05 36.26 31.93
CA GLU A 390 9.16 37.22 32.02
C GLU A 390 9.22 38.17 30.81
N ILE A 391 8.71 37.76 29.65
CA ILE A 391 8.83 38.51 28.39
C ILE A 391 7.51 39.09 27.86
N LEU A 392 6.35 38.54 28.28
CA LEU A 392 5.03 38.97 27.86
C LEU A 392 4.36 39.86 28.91
N PRO A 393 3.49 40.81 28.50
CA PRO A 393 2.70 41.63 29.43
C PRO A 393 1.79 40.77 30.31
N SER A 394 1.49 41.18 31.54
CA SER A 394 0.67 40.39 32.49
C SER A 394 -0.70 39.94 31.99
N HIS A 395 -1.23 40.59 30.95
CA HIS A 395 -2.55 40.36 30.37
C HIS A 395 -2.58 39.39 29.18
N TRP A 396 -1.46 38.74 28.83
CA TRP A 396 -1.46 37.68 27.82
C TRP A 396 -2.31 36.47 28.30
N SER A 397 -2.65 35.54 27.40
CA SER A 397 -3.65 34.48 27.71
C SER A 397 -3.32 33.51 28.86
N HIS A 398 -2.05 33.36 29.23
CA HIS A 398 -1.54 32.33 30.16
C HIS A 398 -1.96 30.90 29.80
N ALA A 399 -2.26 30.65 28.53
CA ALA A 399 -2.77 29.38 28.02
C ALA A 399 -2.30 29.15 26.58
N ASN A 400 -2.64 27.98 26.02
CA ASN A 400 -2.54 27.71 24.59
C ASN A 400 -3.97 27.82 24.02
N PRO A 401 -4.26 28.66 23.00
CA PRO A 401 -3.34 29.53 22.25
C PRO A 401 -2.62 30.60 23.09
N ILE A 402 -1.33 30.80 22.81
CA ILE A 402 -0.48 31.86 23.37
C ILE A 402 -0.84 33.17 22.66
N ASP A 403 -1.75 33.94 23.25
CA ASP A 403 -2.15 35.26 22.75
C ASP A 403 -1.17 36.31 23.26
N ILE A 404 -0.30 36.80 22.37
CA ILE A 404 0.75 37.77 22.65
C ILE A 404 0.29 39.23 22.48
N LEU A 405 -1.03 39.45 22.29
CA LEU A 405 -1.69 40.74 22.14
C LEU A 405 -1.34 41.47 20.83
N GLY A 406 -2.17 42.46 20.48
CA GLY A 406 -2.13 43.15 19.19
C GLY A 406 -0.93 44.08 18.96
N ASP A 407 -0.28 44.52 20.05
CA ASP A 407 0.90 45.38 20.05
C ASP A 407 2.23 44.60 20.02
N ALA A 408 2.17 43.28 19.77
CA ALA A 408 3.33 42.42 19.69
C ALA A 408 4.33 42.88 18.61
N THR A 409 5.59 43.05 19.03
CA THR A 409 6.70 43.41 18.14
C THR A 409 7.26 42.19 17.41
N PRO A 410 7.97 42.36 16.27
CA PRO A 410 8.72 41.28 15.63
C PRO A 410 9.63 40.50 16.59
N SER A 411 10.28 41.20 17.52
CA SER A 411 11.15 40.59 18.52
C SER A 411 10.39 39.74 19.53
N THR A 412 9.14 40.11 19.85
CA THR A 412 8.26 39.34 20.74
C THR A 412 7.92 38.01 20.09
N TYR A 413 7.52 38.01 18.82
CA TYR A 413 7.26 36.78 18.06
C TYR A 413 8.47 35.83 18.03
N SER A 414 9.66 36.34 17.71
CA SER A 414 10.89 35.53 17.66
C SER A 414 11.21 34.89 19.01
N LYS A 415 11.12 35.64 20.12
CA LYS A 415 11.40 35.12 21.46
C LYS A 415 10.37 34.07 21.91
N VAL A 416 9.09 34.32 21.64
CA VAL A 416 8.01 33.37 22.01
C VAL A 416 8.14 32.09 21.19
N LEU A 417 8.46 32.18 19.90
CA LEU A 417 8.73 31.02 19.06
C LEU A 417 9.93 30.20 19.59
N GLU A 418 11.01 30.86 19.98
CA GLU A 418 12.18 30.19 20.55
C GLU A 418 11.80 29.42 21.84
N ILE A 419 11.09 30.07 22.76
CA ILE A 419 10.64 29.45 24.02
C ILE A 419 9.69 28.28 23.74
N ALA A 420 8.66 28.48 22.91
CA ALA A 420 7.68 27.45 22.57
C ALA A 420 8.32 26.25 21.86
N SER A 421 9.34 26.47 21.03
CA SER A 421 10.06 25.39 20.33
C SER A 421 10.77 24.43 21.29
N GLN A 422 11.18 24.91 22.45
CA GLN A 422 11.88 24.14 23.48
C GLN A 422 10.93 23.34 24.39
N ASP A 423 9.62 23.62 24.37
CA ASP A 423 8.65 22.91 25.20
C ASP A 423 8.49 21.45 24.78
N GLN A 424 8.75 20.51 25.68
CA GLN A 424 8.63 19.07 25.41
C GLN A 424 7.20 18.58 25.11
N PHE A 425 6.16 19.32 25.50
CA PHE A 425 4.76 18.95 25.25
C PHE A 425 4.23 19.39 23.88
N SER A 426 5.01 20.18 23.14
CA SER A 426 4.65 20.68 21.82
C SER A 426 5.25 19.80 20.72
N ASP A 427 4.41 19.24 19.84
CA ASP A 427 4.82 18.46 18.68
C ASP A 427 4.90 19.29 17.39
N GLY A 428 4.36 20.50 17.39
CA GLY A 428 4.38 21.44 16.28
C GLY A 428 3.94 22.83 16.72
N ILE A 429 4.21 23.83 15.89
CA ILE A 429 3.90 25.24 16.18
C ILE A 429 3.16 25.87 15.01
N LEU A 430 2.04 26.53 15.28
CA LEU A 430 1.33 27.40 14.35
C LEU A 430 1.48 28.85 14.80
N ILE A 431 2.00 29.70 13.93
CA ILE A 431 2.14 31.14 14.18
C ILE A 431 1.08 31.88 13.37
N ILE A 432 0.25 32.67 14.04
CA ILE A 432 -0.81 33.46 13.44
C ILE A 432 -0.46 34.94 13.57
N LEU A 433 -0.58 35.66 12.46
CA LEU A 433 -0.42 37.10 12.40
C LEU A 433 -1.62 37.74 11.72
N THR A 434 -2.23 38.67 12.44
CA THR A 434 -3.21 39.62 11.90
C THR A 434 -2.57 41.01 11.76
N PRO A 435 -2.70 41.69 10.61
CA PRO A 435 -2.15 43.03 10.43
C PRO A 435 -2.95 44.02 11.26
N GLN A 436 -2.30 44.64 12.24
CA GLN A 436 -2.83 45.76 13.02
C GLN A 436 -1.97 47.01 12.79
N SER A 437 -2.43 48.18 13.23
CA SER A 437 -1.74 49.45 12.98
C SER A 437 -0.29 49.50 13.50
N MET A 438 0.03 48.71 14.52
CA MET A 438 1.35 48.66 15.15
C MET A 438 2.18 47.43 14.72
N THR A 439 1.62 46.53 13.92
CA THR A 439 2.26 45.27 13.52
C THR A 439 3.04 45.48 12.23
N ASP A 440 4.27 44.94 12.16
CA ASP A 440 5.05 44.84 10.92
C ASP A 440 5.10 43.37 10.47
N PRO A 441 4.25 42.96 9.51
CA PRO A 441 4.21 41.58 9.03
C PRO A 441 5.51 41.11 8.37
N THR A 442 6.22 42.02 7.70
CA THR A 442 7.44 41.72 6.95
C THR A 442 8.62 41.53 7.89
N ALA A 443 8.83 42.44 8.85
CA ALA A 443 9.88 42.30 9.85
C ALA A 443 9.65 41.08 10.74
N THR A 444 8.40 40.79 11.10
CA THR A 444 8.03 39.61 11.88
C THR A 444 8.37 38.31 11.13
N ALA A 445 8.05 38.24 9.83
CA ALA A 445 8.41 37.09 8.99
C ALA A 445 9.93 36.85 8.93
N ARG A 446 10.75 37.91 8.82
CA ARG A 446 12.23 37.79 8.85
C ARG A 446 12.73 37.23 10.18
N GLY A 447 12.24 37.78 11.29
CA GLY A 447 12.61 37.32 12.64
C GLY A 447 12.22 35.86 12.90
N ILE A 448 11.07 35.42 12.38
CA ILE A 448 10.64 34.02 12.48
C ILE A 448 11.51 33.11 11.61
N ALA A 449 11.80 33.51 10.38
CA ALA A 449 12.66 32.74 9.48
C ALA A 449 14.06 32.50 10.06
N GLU A 450 14.64 33.48 10.75
CA GLU A 450 15.93 33.33 11.44
C GLU A 450 15.86 32.33 12.60
N VAL A 451 14.82 32.43 13.44
CA VAL A 451 14.63 31.51 14.57
C VAL A 451 14.33 30.08 14.09
N ALA A 452 13.51 29.91 13.05
CA ALA A 452 13.20 28.61 12.48
C ALA A 452 14.46 27.88 11.97
N LYS A 453 15.40 28.62 11.36
CA LYS A 453 16.71 28.07 10.97
C LYS A 453 17.52 27.59 12.17
N MET A 454 17.48 28.32 13.29
CA MET A 454 18.17 27.91 14.53
C MET A 454 17.55 26.67 15.18
N ILE A 455 16.23 26.51 15.11
CA ILE A 455 15.51 25.32 15.61
C ILE A 455 15.91 24.06 14.84
N GLY A 456 16.34 24.21 13.58
CA GLY A 456 16.95 23.14 12.79
C GLY A 456 16.01 21.98 12.46
N GLY A 457 14.71 22.27 12.28
CA GLY A 457 13.73 21.26 11.83
C GLY A 457 13.43 20.16 12.84
N ARG A 458 13.52 20.44 14.16
CA ARG A 458 13.12 19.47 15.20
C ARG A 458 11.61 19.24 15.27
N LYS A 459 10.82 20.26 14.94
CA LYS A 459 9.36 20.28 14.98
C LYS A 459 8.83 21.07 13.78
N PRO A 460 7.66 20.72 13.23
CA PRO A 460 7.03 21.50 12.18
C PRO A 460 6.59 22.88 12.68
N ILE A 461 6.87 23.89 11.87
CA ILE A 461 6.44 25.26 12.05
C ILE A 461 5.56 25.62 10.85
N LEU A 462 4.33 26.04 11.14
CA LEU A 462 3.36 26.52 10.16
C LEU A 462 3.06 27.99 10.46
N ALA A 463 2.67 28.74 9.44
CA ALA A 463 2.38 30.15 9.55
C ALA A 463 1.04 30.50 8.91
N SER A 464 0.24 31.35 9.55
CA SER A 464 -0.94 31.96 8.95
C SER A 464 -0.82 33.49 9.00
N TRP A 465 -0.56 34.08 7.83
CA TRP A 465 -0.43 35.52 7.66
C TRP A 465 -1.75 36.03 7.09
N MET A 466 -2.68 36.43 7.94
CA MET A 466 -4.05 36.75 7.52
C MET A 466 -4.09 38.12 6.84
N GLY A 467 -4.61 38.19 5.60
CA GLY A 467 -4.74 39.47 4.87
C GLY A 467 -4.45 39.36 3.38
N GLY A 468 -4.18 40.49 2.74
CA GLY A 468 -3.82 40.59 1.32
C GLY A 468 -2.46 41.26 1.13
N GLN A 469 -2.47 42.46 0.52
CA GLN A 469 -1.23 43.17 0.12
C GLN A 469 -0.24 43.38 1.28
N ASN A 470 -0.69 43.82 2.46
CA ASN A 470 0.19 44.15 3.58
C ASN A 470 0.98 42.95 4.15
N VAL A 471 0.54 41.72 3.89
CA VAL A 471 1.17 40.50 4.41
C VAL A 471 1.90 39.71 3.33
N SER A 472 1.75 40.08 2.05
CA SER A 472 2.27 39.33 0.90
C SER A 472 3.78 39.18 0.92
N GLU A 473 4.53 40.25 1.24
CA GLU A 473 6.00 40.16 1.34
C GLU A 473 6.43 39.24 2.48
N GLY A 474 5.75 39.32 3.63
CA GLY A 474 5.97 38.44 4.77
C GLY A 474 5.77 36.96 4.41
N ARG A 475 4.73 36.64 3.61
CA ARG A 475 4.49 35.27 3.12
C ARG A 475 5.64 34.78 2.24
N SER A 476 6.07 35.57 1.27
CA SER A 476 7.19 35.20 0.39
C SER A 476 8.49 34.95 1.16
N ILE A 477 8.75 35.71 2.23
CA ILE A 477 9.93 35.51 3.10
C ILE A 477 9.85 34.17 3.85
N LEU A 478 8.68 33.85 4.41
CA LEU A 478 8.46 32.59 5.12
C LEU A 478 8.53 31.39 4.17
N ASP A 479 7.91 31.49 2.99
CA ASP A 479 7.94 30.42 1.98
C ASP A 479 9.38 30.13 1.53
N ALA A 480 10.18 31.18 1.31
CA ALA A 480 11.61 31.07 0.97
C ALA A 480 12.45 30.50 2.13
N ALA A 481 12.01 30.66 3.38
CA ALA A 481 12.61 30.04 4.55
C ALA A 481 12.17 28.58 4.77
N GLY A 482 11.30 28.06 3.90
CA GLY A 482 10.74 26.72 4.01
C GLY A 482 9.62 26.61 5.05
N ILE A 483 8.95 27.69 5.42
CA ILE A 483 7.79 27.68 6.33
C ILE A 483 6.53 27.80 5.47
N PRO A 484 5.63 26.79 5.45
CA PRO A 484 4.39 26.87 4.69
C PRO A 484 3.47 27.94 5.28
N THR A 485 2.98 28.83 4.41
CA THR A 485 2.11 29.95 4.79
C THR A 485 0.69 29.77 4.30
N TYR A 486 -0.28 30.10 5.16
CA TYR A 486 -1.71 29.96 4.90
C TYR A 486 -2.45 31.28 5.07
N ASP A 487 -3.42 31.54 4.19
CA ASP A 487 -4.30 32.70 4.28
C ASP A 487 -5.21 32.65 5.51
N TYR A 488 -5.62 31.42 5.88
CA TYR A 488 -6.57 31.16 6.94
C TYR A 488 -5.98 30.18 7.97
N PRO A 489 -6.15 30.46 9.28
CA PRO A 489 -5.43 29.74 10.33
C PRO A 489 -6.12 28.42 10.72
N ASP A 490 -7.39 28.23 10.37
CA ASP A 490 -8.10 26.95 10.38
C ASP A 490 -7.47 25.96 9.39
N SER A 491 -7.20 26.39 8.16
CA SER A 491 -6.58 25.58 7.11
C SER A 491 -5.21 25.06 7.56
N ALA A 492 -4.39 25.92 8.18
CA ALA A 492 -3.09 25.51 8.74
C ALA A 492 -3.23 24.46 9.85
N SER A 493 -4.27 24.59 10.71
CA SER A 493 -4.54 23.66 11.80
C SER A 493 -5.01 22.30 11.28
N GLU A 494 -5.88 22.29 10.27
CA GLU A 494 -6.31 21.08 9.57
C GLU A 494 -5.12 20.36 8.92
N MET A 495 -4.24 21.11 8.23
CA MET A 495 -3.06 20.54 7.58
C MET A 495 -2.07 19.93 8.57
N PHE A 496 -1.87 20.54 9.74
CA PHE A 496 -1.09 19.92 10.81
C PHE A 496 -1.67 18.57 11.25
N SER A 497 -2.99 18.50 11.46
CA SER A 497 -3.68 17.26 11.82
C SER A 497 -3.56 16.18 10.73
N PHE A 498 -3.65 16.55 9.46
CA PHE A 498 -3.44 15.61 8.35
C PHE A 498 -1.99 15.11 8.28
N MET A 499 -1.01 15.98 8.48
CA MET A 499 0.41 15.58 8.55
C MET A 499 0.68 14.63 9.73
N TYR A 500 0.05 14.86 10.88
CA TYR A 500 0.11 13.95 12.02
C TYR A 500 -0.54 12.59 11.70
N LYS A 501 -1.77 12.58 11.16
CA LYS A 501 -2.46 11.33 10.77
C LYS A 501 -1.64 10.52 9.77
N HIS A 502 -1.06 11.18 8.77
CA HIS A 502 -0.17 10.54 7.82
C HIS A 502 1.05 9.92 8.51
N SER A 503 1.67 10.63 9.46
CA SER A 503 2.82 10.11 10.22
C SER A 503 2.46 8.88 11.05
N VAL A 504 1.26 8.87 11.63
CA VAL A 504 0.70 7.71 12.35
C VAL A 504 0.42 6.55 11.40
N ASN A 505 -0.22 6.78 10.25
CA ASN A 505 -0.48 5.71 9.27
C ASN A 505 0.84 5.09 8.75
N LEU A 506 1.88 5.90 8.56
CA LEU A 506 3.20 5.41 8.16
C LEU A 506 3.90 4.61 9.26
N SER A 507 3.77 5.00 10.54
CA SER A 507 4.33 4.20 11.62
C SER A 507 3.63 2.85 11.74
N GLN A 508 2.31 2.82 11.51
CA GLN A 508 1.47 1.62 11.55
C GLN A 508 1.80 0.58 10.48
N LEU A 509 2.20 1.01 9.27
CA LEU A 509 2.58 0.11 8.18
C LEU A 509 3.63 -0.93 8.62
N TYR A 510 4.56 -0.52 9.47
CA TYR A 510 5.77 -1.27 9.79
C TYR A 510 6.05 -1.40 11.29
N GLU A 511 5.05 -1.16 12.13
CA GLU A 511 5.15 -1.58 13.53
C GLU A 511 5.26 -3.10 13.55
N THR A 512 6.42 -3.59 13.95
CA THR A 512 6.71 -5.01 14.14
C THR A 512 5.70 -5.54 15.17
N PRO A 513 4.66 -6.22 14.72
CA PRO A 513 3.75 -6.81 15.67
C PRO A 513 4.44 -7.93 16.42
N ARG A 514 3.76 -8.46 17.43
CA ARG A 514 4.07 -9.78 17.92
C ARG A 514 2.90 -10.66 17.55
N TRP A 515 3.14 -11.62 16.67
CA TRP A 515 2.38 -12.85 16.72
C TRP A 515 2.62 -13.50 18.09
N CYS A 516 1.72 -13.25 19.03
CA CYS A 516 1.76 -13.87 20.35
C CYS A 516 0.61 -14.87 20.45
N SER A 517 0.76 -16.01 19.79
CA SER A 517 0.01 -17.19 20.18
C SER A 517 0.96 -18.39 20.21
N ASP A 518 1.12 -18.97 21.39
CA ASP A 518 1.66 -20.33 21.58
C ASP A 518 0.68 -21.40 21.06
N MET A 519 -0.34 -20.98 20.31
CA MET A 519 -1.51 -21.77 19.94
C MET A 519 -1.40 -22.11 18.46
N HIS A 520 -1.29 -23.41 18.17
CA HIS A 520 -1.33 -23.95 16.83
C HIS A 520 -2.80 -24.14 16.43
N PRO A 521 -3.31 -23.41 15.41
CA PRO A 521 -4.68 -23.59 14.96
C PRO A 521 -4.95 -25.05 14.57
N GLU A 522 -6.09 -25.60 14.96
CA GLU A 522 -6.56 -26.92 14.50
C GLU A 522 -7.12 -26.82 13.06
N SER A 523 -6.32 -26.31 12.13
CA SER A 523 -6.71 -25.96 10.76
C SER A 523 -7.39 -27.12 10.01
N LEU A 524 -6.86 -28.34 10.15
CA LEU A 524 -7.42 -29.57 9.56
C LEU A 524 -8.84 -29.90 10.08
N ARG A 525 -9.12 -29.59 11.35
CA ARG A 525 -10.44 -29.82 11.95
C ARG A 525 -11.47 -28.86 11.36
N VAL A 526 -11.08 -27.61 11.14
CA VAL A 526 -11.92 -26.61 10.49
C VAL A 526 -12.21 -26.99 9.04
N ASP A 527 -11.20 -27.47 8.30
CA ASP A 527 -11.40 -27.96 6.93
C ASP A 527 -12.38 -29.12 6.87
N THR A 528 -12.32 -30.03 7.86
CA THR A 528 -13.27 -31.15 7.96
C THR A 528 -14.70 -30.68 8.19
N ILE A 529 -14.91 -29.65 9.02
CA ILE A 529 -16.24 -29.07 9.28
C ILE A 529 -16.78 -28.38 8.02
N ILE A 530 -15.95 -27.57 7.34
CA ILE A 530 -16.33 -26.86 6.11
C ILE A 530 -16.68 -27.88 5.00
N ALA A 531 -15.81 -28.86 4.77
CA ALA A 531 -16.03 -29.90 3.78
C ALA A 531 -17.30 -30.72 4.09
N GLY A 532 -17.54 -31.04 5.38
CA GLY A 532 -18.75 -31.74 5.81
C GLY A 532 -20.05 -30.97 5.50
N ALA A 533 -20.05 -29.65 5.67
CA ALA A 533 -21.19 -28.82 5.31
C ALA A 533 -21.37 -28.70 3.79
N GLN A 534 -20.29 -28.47 3.05
CA GLN A 534 -20.31 -28.35 1.59
C GLN A 534 -20.72 -29.65 0.89
N CYS A 535 -20.30 -30.82 1.39
CA CYS A 535 -20.74 -32.14 0.89
C CYS A 535 -22.25 -32.35 1.02
N ASN A 536 -22.89 -31.67 1.97
CA ASN A 536 -24.34 -31.68 2.16
C ASN A 536 -25.04 -30.51 1.44
N SER A 537 -24.35 -29.82 0.53
CA SER A 537 -24.82 -28.62 -0.18
C SER A 537 -25.30 -27.49 0.76
N ARG A 538 -24.75 -27.42 1.99
CA ARG A 538 -25.07 -26.37 2.96
C ARG A 538 -24.08 -25.23 2.84
N THR A 539 -24.60 -24.01 2.78
CA THR A 539 -23.81 -22.77 2.86
C THR A 539 -23.84 -22.14 4.25
N ILE A 540 -24.71 -22.61 5.15
CA ILE A 540 -24.83 -22.09 6.52
C ILE A 540 -24.37 -23.17 7.50
N LEU A 541 -23.48 -22.80 8.42
CA LEU A 541 -23.08 -23.65 9.53
C LEU A 541 -24.04 -23.45 10.72
N THR A 542 -24.24 -24.53 11.47
CA THR A 542 -24.95 -24.47 12.76
C THR A 542 -24.17 -23.65 13.78
N GLU A 543 -24.84 -23.23 14.87
CA GLU A 543 -24.18 -22.50 15.96
C GLU A 543 -23.07 -23.35 16.61
N LEU A 544 -23.29 -24.67 16.72
CA LEU A 544 -22.28 -25.58 17.28
C LEU A 544 -21.05 -25.68 16.38
N GLU A 545 -21.24 -25.91 15.07
CA GLU A 545 -20.15 -25.93 14.08
C GLU A 545 -19.39 -24.60 14.08
N SER A 546 -20.12 -23.47 14.09
CA SER A 546 -19.54 -22.12 14.12
C SER A 546 -18.67 -21.90 15.37
N LYS A 547 -19.15 -22.29 16.56
CA LYS A 547 -18.38 -22.20 17.81
C LYS A 547 -17.17 -23.15 17.83
N GLN A 548 -17.28 -24.33 17.23
CA GLN A 548 -16.14 -25.25 17.11
C GLN A 548 -15.02 -24.66 16.25
N ILE A 549 -15.36 -23.94 15.17
CA ILE A 549 -14.38 -23.22 14.34
C ILE A 549 -13.69 -22.11 15.15
N LEU A 550 -14.45 -21.31 15.90
CA LEU A 550 -13.87 -20.27 16.77
C LEU A 550 -12.94 -20.87 17.83
N ALA A 551 -13.36 -21.94 18.49
CA ALA A 551 -12.56 -22.62 19.50
C ALA A 551 -11.26 -23.23 18.93
N ALA A 552 -11.28 -23.73 17.69
CA ALA A 552 -10.10 -24.25 17.00
C ALA A 552 -9.02 -23.17 16.73
N TYR A 553 -9.41 -21.89 16.75
CA TYR A 553 -8.51 -20.72 16.68
C TYR A 553 -8.38 -20.02 18.04
N GLY A 554 -8.63 -20.72 19.15
CA GLY A 554 -8.41 -20.23 20.51
C GLY A 554 -9.31 -19.08 20.93
N ILE A 555 -10.44 -18.88 20.26
CA ILE A 555 -11.47 -17.91 20.67
C ILE A 555 -12.41 -18.63 21.66
N PRO A 556 -12.47 -18.19 22.94
CA PRO A 556 -13.32 -18.84 23.94
C PRO A 556 -14.79 -18.75 23.55
N THR A 557 -15.49 -19.88 23.59
CA THR A 557 -16.93 -19.97 23.30
C THR A 557 -17.67 -20.52 24.50
N VAL A 558 -18.94 -20.10 24.66
CA VAL A 558 -19.78 -20.63 25.73
C VAL A 558 -20.04 -22.13 25.51
N GLN A 559 -19.98 -22.91 26.60
CA GLN A 559 -20.26 -24.34 26.55
C GLN A 559 -21.65 -24.56 25.97
N THR A 560 -21.71 -25.32 24.86
CA THR A 560 -22.92 -25.49 24.07
C THR A 560 -23.18 -26.98 23.86
N ILE A 561 -24.33 -27.47 24.32
CA ILE A 561 -24.73 -28.88 24.17
C ILE A 561 -25.92 -28.96 23.22
N LEU A 562 -25.81 -29.80 22.18
CA LEU A 562 -26.91 -30.07 21.25
C LEU A 562 -27.89 -31.08 21.86
N ALA A 563 -29.17 -30.73 21.86
CA ALA A 563 -30.26 -31.59 22.30
C ALA A 563 -31.26 -31.79 21.17
N LYS A 564 -31.52 -33.05 20.80
CA LYS A 564 -32.46 -33.40 19.73
C LYS A 564 -33.88 -33.65 20.25
N SER A 565 -34.03 -33.88 21.55
CA SER A 565 -35.31 -34.05 22.24
C SER A 565 -35.41 -33.15 23.48
N ALA A 566 -36.64 -32.95 23.97
CA ALA A 566 -36.87 -32.20 25.20
C ALA A 566 -36.20 -32.86 26.42
N ASP A 567 -36.13 -34.20 26.46
CA ASP A 567 -35.46 -34.93 27.54
C ASP A 567 -33.93 -34.77 27.46
N ASP A 568 -33.34 -34.76 26.26
CA ASP A 568 -31.92 -34.44 26.07
C ASP A 568 -31.61 -33.00 26.52
N ALA A 569 -32.53 -32.05 26.25
CA ALA A 569 -32.36 -30.66 26.63
C ALA A 569 -32.37 -30.48 28.15
N VAL A 570 -33.25 -31.21 28.86
CA VAL A 570 -33.27 -31.25 30.33
C VAL A 570 -31.99 -31.90 30.88
N ALA A 571 -31.53 -32.99 30.29
CA ALA A 571 -30.28 -33.65 30.71
C ALA A 571 -29.06 -32.70 30.53
N ALA A 572 -29.01 -31.97 29.42
CA ALA A 572 -28.00 -30.96 29.17
C ALA A 572 -28.07 -29.81 30.19
N ALA A 573 -29.27 -29.30 30.48
CA ALA A 573 -29.48 -28.24 31.47
C ALA A 573 -29.06 -28.66 32.88
N ASN A 574 -29.39 -29.89 33.29
CA ASN A 574 -28.96 -30.45 34.58
C ASN A 574 -27.43 -30.59 34.70
N THR A 575 -26.75 -30.84 33.57
CA THR A 575 -25.29 -30.94 33.54
C THR A 575 -24.62 -29.58 33.62
N LEU A 576 -25.18 -28.56 32.95
CA LEU A 576 -24.64 -27.20 32.89
C LEU A 576 -24.96 -26.37 34.13
N GLY A 577 -26.06 -26.68 34.82
CA GLY A 577 -26.58 -25.91 35.95
C GLY A 577 -27.47 -24.74 35.50
N TYR A 578 -28.48 -24.43 36.32
CA TYR A 578 -29.44 -23.36 36.07
C TYR A 578 -28.93 -22.01 36.62
N PRO A 579 -29.29 -20.86 36.01
CA PRO A 579 -30.15 -20.72 34.84
C PRO A 579 -29.44 -21.01 33.50
N VAL A 580 -30.23 -21.49 32.51
CA VAL A 580 -29.76 -21.82 31.15
C VAL A 580 -30.47 -21.00 30.07
N VAL A 581 -29.89 -21.02 28.89
CA VAL A 581 -30.42 -20.48 27.64
C VAL A 581 -30.67 -21.63 26.68
N VAL A 582 -31.84 -21.62 26.03
CA VAL A 582 -32.19 -22.58 24.98
C VAL A 582 -32.33 -21.83 23.66
N LYS A 583 -31.57 -22.24 22.65
CA LYS A 583 -31.58 -21.63 21.31
C LYS A 583 -31.87 -22.67 20.24
N ILE A 584 -32.55 -22.29 19.16
CA ILE A 584 -32.77 -23.15 18.00
C ILE A 584 -31.44 -23.59 17.36
N ASN A 585 -31.36 -24.87 16.96
CA ASN A 585 -30.33 -25.38 16.05
C ASN A 585 -30.94 -25.61 14.67
N SER A 586 -30.42 -24.94 13.64
CA SER A 586 -30.98 -24.96 12.28
C SER A 586 -29.88 -24.93 11.22
N TYR A 587 -30.14 -25.54 10.06
CA TYR A 587 -29.28 -25.44 8.87
C TYR A 587 -29.65 -24.26 7.96
N THR A 588 -30.81 -23.63 8.14
CA THR A 588 -31.35 -22.62 7.22
C THR A 588 -31.64 -21.27 7.90
N ILE A 589 -31.90 -21.26 9.21
CA ILE A 589 -32.26 -20.05 9.95
C ILE A 589 -31.02 -19.42 10.58
N THR A 590 -30.71 -18.17 10.19
CA THR A 590 -29.57 -17.41 10.71
C THR A 590 -29.98 -16.41 11.81
N HIS A 591 -31.11 -15.72 11.68
CA HIS A 591 -31.61 -14.74 12.65
C HIS A 591 -32.63 -15.37 13.61
N LYS A 592 -32.11 -15.95 14.70
CA LYS A 592 -32.88 -16.78 15.65
C LYS A 592 -33.84 -15.96 16.51
N THR A 593 -33.44 -14.75 16.91
CA THR A 593 -34.23 -13.88 17.80
C THR A 593 -35.53 -13.43 17.13
N ASP A 594 -35.49 -13.14 15.83
CA ASP A 594 -36.63 -12.61 15.06
C ASP A 594 -37.81 -13.58 14.97
N ILE A 595 -37.52 -14.89 15.07
CA ILE A 595 -38.53 -15.95 15.05
C ILE A 595 -38.90 -16.46 16.46
N GLY A 596 -38.37 -15.85 17.52
CA GLY A 596 -38.56 -16.32 18.90
C GLY A 596 -37.77 -17.59 19.24
N GLY A 597 -36.73 -17.91 18.46
CA GLY A 597 -35.89 -19.10 18.59
C GLY A 597 -34.85 -19.04 19.71
N VAL A 598 -34.93 -18.04 20.61
CA VAL A 598 -34.04 -17.86 21.76
C VAL A 598 -34.89 -17.66 23.02
N LYS A 599 -34.71 -18.51 24.03
CA LYS A 599 -35.39 -18.44 25.33
C LYS A 599 -34.34 -18.29 26.43
N LEU A 600 -34.40 -17.18 27.16
CA LEU A 600 -33.41 -16.77 28.17
C LEU A 600 -33.93 -17.02 29.59
N ASN A 601 -33.03 -17.06 30.58
CA ASN A 601 -33.35 -17.17 32.02
C ASN A 601 -34.18 -18.39 32.42
N ILE A 602 -33.96 -19.53 31.76
CA ILE A 602 -34.67 -20.77 32.08
C ILE A 602 -34.09 -21.36 33.36
N SER A 603 -34.93 -21.56 34.38
CA SER A 603 -34.50 -21.88 35.74
C SER A 603 -35.00 -23.23 36.26
N SER A 604 -35.83 -23.96 35.49
CA SER A 604 -36.31 -25.29 35.87
C SER A 604 -36.38 -26.28 34.70
N PRO A 605 -36.38 -27.61 34.96
CA PRO A 605 -36.58 -28.63 33.94
C PRO A 605 -37.88 -28.48 33.14
N GLU A 606 -38.97 -28.09 33.79
CA GLU A 606 -40.28 -27.89 33.15
C GLU A 606 -40.20 -26.74 32.14
N GLN A 607 -39.56 -25.64 32.52
CA GLN A 607 -39.35 -24.49 31.64
C GLN A 607 -38.44 -24.84 30.44
N VAL A 608 -37.50 -25.78 30.59
CA VAL A 608 -36.68 -26.27 29.46
C VAL A 608 -37.55 -27.03 28.46
N LYS A 609 -38.48 -27.89 28.93
CA LYS A 609 -39.40 -28.62 28.06
C LYS A 609 -40.34 -27.68 27.33
N GLU A 610 -40.91 -26.71 28.04
CA GLU A 610 -41.76 -25.67 27.46
C GLU A 610 -41.01 -24.85 26.40
N ALA A 611 -39.77 -24.41 26.71
CA ALA A 611 -38.93 -23.69 25.76
C ALA A 611 -38.61 -24.52 24.50
N PHE A 612 -38.36 -25.82 24.63
CA PHE A 612 -38.12 -26.71 23.50
C PHE A 612 -39.35 -26.80 22.58
N ASP A 613 -40.53 -27.04 23.16
CA ASP A 613 -41.77 -27.15 22.40
C ASP A 613 -42.18 -25.82 21.76
N ASP A 614 -42.04 -24.71 22.47
CA ASP A 614 -42.25 -23.36 21.94
C ASP A 614 -41.41 -23.08 20.70
N ILE A 615 -40.10 -23.36 20.78
CA ILE A 615 -39.19 -23.13 19.66
C ILE A 615 -39.55 -24.05 18.49
N ARG A 616 -39.86 -25.32 18.76
CA ARG A 616 -40.28 -26.27 17.71
C ARG A 616 -41.55 -25.82 17.00
N LEU A 617 -42.56 -25.38 17.75
CA LEU A 617 -43.84 -24.88 17.22
C LEU A 617 -43.66 -23.56 16.45
N SER A 618 -42.73 -22.69 16.85
CA SER A 618 -42.46 -21.43 16.16
C SER A 618 -41.93 -21.61 14.72
N VAL A 619 -41.27 -22.75 14.47
CA VAL A 619 -40.66 -23.11 13.18
C VAL A 619 -41.59 -24.00 12.35
N GLN A 620 -42.28 -24.96 13.01
CA GLN A 620 -43.21 -25.88 12.35
C GLN A 620 -44.34 -25.12 11.62
N GLY A 621 -44.47 -25.37 10.32
CA GLY A 621 -45.51 -24.80 9.46
C GLY A 621 -45.16 -23.48 8.76
N LYS A 622 -44.05 -22.81 9.14
CA LYS A 622 -43.56 -21.59 8.46
C LYS A 622 -42.31 -21.80 7.61
N TYR A 623 -41.52 -22.82 7.92
CA TYR A 623 -40.27 -23.15 7.25
C TYR A 623 -40.26 -24.62 6.78
N THR A 624 -39.27 -25.00 5.97
CA THR A 624 -39.08 -26.38 5.50
C THR A 624 -38.83 -27.34 6.67
N ASP A 625 -39.16 -28.63 6.50
CA ASP A 625 -39.01 -29.63 7.57
C ASP A 625 -37.55 -29.76 8.07
N ASP A 626 -36.57 -29.46 7.21
CA ASP A 626 -35.14 -29.45 7.55
C ASP A 626 -34.69 -28.24 8.41
N ALA A 627 -35.58 -27.27 8.65
CA ALA A 627 -35.25 -26.05 9.40
C ALA A 627 -35.07 -26.28 10.91
N PHE A 628 -35.60 -27.37 11.47
CA PHE A 628 -35.46 -27.67 12.91
C PHE A 628 -34.60 -28.92 13.14
N GLN A 629 -33.41 -28.73 13.70
CA GLN A 629 -32.44 -29.81 13.98
C GLN A 629 -32.24 -30.02 15.49
N GLY A 630 -33.22 -29.60 16.29
CA GLY A 630 -33.17 -29.58 17.76
C GLY A 630 -32.85 -28.19 18.32
N VAL A 631 -32.38 -28.17 19.56
CA VAL A 631 -31.98 -26.94 20.28
C VAL A 631 -30.57 -27.08 20.84
N THR A 632 -29.91 -25.96 21.06
CA THR A 632 -28.70 -25.90 21.87
C THR A 632 -29.01 -25.36 23.26
N VAL A 633 -28.42 -25.98 24.28
CA VAL A 633 -28.52 -25.56 25.68
C VAL A 633 -27.17 -24.99 26.13
N GLN A 634 -27.21 -23.82 26.74
CA GLN A 634 -26.03 -23.04 27.16
C GLN A 634 -26.24 -22.48 28.57
N PRO A 635 -25.20 -22.30 29.40
CA PRO A 635 -25.32 -21.58 30.66
C PRO A 635 -25.68 -20.10 30.42
N MET A 636 -26.53 -19.54 31.29
CA MET A 636 -26.84 -18.10 31.27
C MET A 636 -25.73 -17.34 32.00
N LEU A 637 -24.93 -16.57 31.27
CA LEU A 637 -23.88 -15.73 31.85
C LEU A 637 -24.44 -14.38 32.34
N ASP A 638 -23.91 -13.86 33.44
CA ASP A 638 -24.30 -12.53 33.95
C ASP A 638 -23.72 -11.42 33.06
N VAL A 639 -24.60 -10.54 32.59
CA VAL A 639 -24.28 -9.41 31.71
C VAL A 639 -24.20 -8.07 32.44
N LYS A 640 -24.56 -7.99 33.73
CA LYS A 640 -24.67 -6.70 34.46
C LYS A 640 -23.37 -5.90 34.50
N ASP A 641 -22.24 -6.60 34.65
CA ASP A 641 -20.90 -5.99 34.70
C ASP A 641 -20.04 -6.27 33.46
N ALA A 642 -20.65 -6.80 32.41
CA ALA A 642 -19.98 -7.09 31.15
C ALA A 642 -20.34 -6.07 30.05
N TYR A 643 -19.55 -6.06 28.98
CA TYR A 643 -19.82 -5.33 27.75
C TYR A 643 -20.07 -6.32 26.62
N GLU A 644 -21.01 -5.99 25.75
CA GLU A 644 -21.27 -6.74 24.52
C GLU A 644 -20.49 -6.07 23.38
N LEU A 645 -19.63 -6.85 22.72
CA LEU A 645 -18.87 -6.43 21.55
C LEU A 645 -19.32 -7.24 20.33
N ILE A 646 -19.05 -6.71 19.14
CA ILE A 646 -19.19 -7.45 17.87
C ILE A 646 -17.83 -7.57 17.22
N VAL A 647 -17.51 -8.77 16.73
CA VAL A 647 -16.36 -9.04 15.86
C VAL A 647 -16.87 -9.80 14.66
N GLY A 648 -16.72 -9.26 13.46
CA GLY A 648 -17.28 -9.86 12.25
C GLY A 648 -16.36 -9.75 11.06
N SER A 649 -16.65 -10.53 10.02
CA SER A 649 -16.03 -10.43 8.71
C SER A 649 -17.05 -10.61 7.60
N SER A 650 -16.98 -9.71 6.61
CA SER A 650 -17.85 -9.71 5.43
C SER A 650 -17.06 -9.43 4.14
N PRO A 651 -17.52 -9.94 2.98
CA PRO A 651 -16.90 -9.67 1.69
C PRO A 651 -17.17 -8.24 1.24
N ASP A 652 -16.11 -7.53 0.87
CA ASP A 652 -16.17 -6.33 0.04
C ASP A 652 -15.85 -6.71 -1.42
N SER A 653 -16.54 -6.05 -2.37
CA SER A 653 -16.44 -6.34 -3.80
C SER A 653 -15.10 -5.95 -4.43
N GLN A 654 -14.30 -5.11 -3.77
CA GLN A 654 -12.99 -4.64 -4.24
C GLN A 654 -11.84 -5.22 -3.43
N PHE A 655 -12.00 -5.33 -2.10
CA PHE A 655 -10.89 -5.70 -1.20
C PHE A 655 -10.92 -7.14 -0.69
N GLY A 656 -12.02 -7.87 -0.88
CA GLY A 656 -12.20 -9.21 -0.32
C GLY A 656 -12.62 -9.16 1.15
N PRO A 657 -12.02 -9.94 2.06
CA PRO A 657 -12.45 -9.98 3.46
C PRO A 657 -12.19 -8.65 4.17
N THR A 658 -13.14 -8.23 5.00
CA THR A 658 -13.04 -7.03 5.85
C THR A 658 -13.42 -7.40 7.27
N ILE A 659 -12.68 -6.91 8.27
CA ILE A 659 -12.96 -7.15 9.69
C ILE A 659 -13.68 -5.97 10.28
N LEU A 660 -14.75 -6.26 11.01
CA LEU A 660 -15.57 -5.34 11.78
C LEU A 660 -15.31 -5.51 13.27
N PHE A 661 -15.14 -4.40 13.98
CA PHE A 661 -15.17 -4.35 15.45
C PHE A 661 -16.06 -3.21 15.92
N GLY A 662 -16.84 -3.43 16.98
CA GLY A 662 -17.71 -2.39 17.54
C GLY A 662 -18.45 -2.80 18.80
N SER A 663 -19.40 -1.96 19.21
CA SER A 663 -20.40 -2.32 20.23
C SER A 663 -21.34 -3.39 19.68
N GLY A 664 -21.52 -4.50 20.42
CA GLY A 664 -22.39 -5.62 20.07
C GLY A 664 -23.81 -5.49 20.60
N GLY A 665 -24.60 -6.56 20.41
CA GLY A 665 -25.97 -6.65 20.90
C GLY A 665 -27.03 -6.24 19.86
N SER A 666 -28.26 -5.99 20.31
CA SER A 666 -29.40 -5.70 19.41
C SER A 666 -29.42 -4.27 18.86
N LEU A 667 -28.65 -3.35 19.44
CA LEU A 667 -28.64 -1.92 19.09
C LEU A 667 -27.43 -1.49 18.25
N VAL A 668 -26.70 -2.44 17.66
CA VAL A 668 -25.50 -2.19 16.84
C VAL A 668 -25.78 -1.17 15.72
N GLU A 669 -26.89 -1.36 14.98
CA GLU A 669 -27.28 -0.49 13.86
C GLU A 669 -27.64 0.94 14.30
N VAL A 670 -28.11 1.10 15.54
CA VAL A 670 -28.57 2.39 16.08
C VAL A 670 -27.40 3.23 16.58
N TYR A 671 -26.42 2.61 17.25
CA TYR A 671 -25.26 3.34 17.79
C TYR A 671 -24.22 3.70 16.72
N ASN A 672 -24.17 2.94 15.63
CA ASN A 672 -23.18 3.06 14.55
C ASN A 672 -21.73 3.19 15.08
N ASP A 673 -21.43 2.51 16.19
CA ASP A 673 -20.12 2.50 16.83
C ASP A 673 -19.30 1.32 16.32
N LYS A 674 -18.82 1.45 15.08
CA LYS A 674 -18.05 0.43 14.37
C LYS A 674 -16.80 1.00 13.73
N SER A 675 -15.77 0.17 13.63
CA SER A 675 -14.59 0.42 12.80
C SER A 675 -14.30 -0.82 11.93
N LEU A 676 -13.65 -0.58 10.79
CA LEU A 676 -13.32 -1.59 9.79
C LEU A 676 -11.81 -1.65 9.55
N ALA A 677 -11.29 -2.84 9.28
CA ALA A 677 -9.91 -3.04 8.88
C ALA A 677 -9.76 -4.20 7.89
N LEU A 678 -8.64 -4.21 7.16
CA LEU A 678 -8.29 -5.30 6.24
C LEU A 678 -7.41 -6.34 6.94
N PRO A 679 -7.75 -7.64 6.90
CA PRO A 679 -6.90 -8.69 7.40
C PRO A 679 -5.68 -8.91 6.48
N PRO A 680 -4.56 -9.49 6.98
CA PRO A 680 -4.35 -9.93 8.35
C PRO A 680 -4.09 -8.76 9.31
N LEU A 681 -4.64 -8.87 10.52
CA LEU A 681 -4.42 -7.93 11.62
C LEU A 681 -3.37 -8.46 12.58
N ASN A 682 -2.73 -7.51 13.25
CA ASN A 682 -1.79 -7.75 14.30
C ASN A 682 -2.22 -7.01 15.57
N THR A 683 -1.53 -7.20 16.70
CA THR A 683 -1.95 -6.61 17.98
C THR A 683 -2.11 -5.09 17.92
N ASN A 684 -1.21 -4.38 17.24
CA ASN A 684 -1.28 -2.92 17.13
C ASN A 684 -2.43 -2.46 16.23
N LEU A 685 -2.66 -3.13 15.10
CA LEU A 685 -3.80 -2.85 14.21
C LEU A 685 -5.13 -3.16 14.90
N ALA A 686 -5.20 -4.25 15.65
CA ALA A 686 -6.36 -4.59 16.48
C ALA A 686 -6.60 -3.51 17.55
N HIS A 687 -5.55 -3.06 18.23
CA HIS A 687 -5.64 -1.99 19.21
C HIS A 687 -6.14 -0.66 18.60
N LEU A 688 -5.72 -0.35 17.38
CA LEU A 688 -6.14 0.86 16.65
C LEU A 688 -7.58 0.77 16.17
N LEU A 689 -7.95 -0.37 15.61
CA LEU A 689 -9.34 -0.72 15.25
C LEU A 689 -10.27 -0.49 16.47
N MET A 690 -9.85 -0.93 17.65
CA MET A 690 -10.58 -0.67 18.89
C MET A 690 -10.61 0.82 19.24
N LYS A 691 -9.47 1.52 19.20
CA LYS A 691 -9.35 2.96 19.56
C LYS A 691 -10.28 3.89 18.79
N GLU A 692 -10.66 3.53 17.57
CA GLU A 692 -11.57 4.32 16.74
C GLU A 692 -13.03 4.27 17.24
N THR A 693 -13.38 3.26 18.04
CA THR A 693 -14.73 3.10 18.60
C THR A 693 -14.93 3.90 19.89
N ARG A 694 -16.18 4.26 20.17
CA ARG A 694 -16.61 4.89 21.43
C ARG A 694 -16.58 3.89 22.57
N ILE A 695 -16.92 2.61 22.31
CA ILE A 695 -16.92 1.53 23.31
C ILE A 695 -15.53 1.33 23.93
N TYR A 696 -14.45 1.56 23.18
CA TYR A 696 -13.09 1.52 23.72
C TYR A 696 -12.84 2.50 24.87
N ARG A 697 -13.51 3.67 24.89
CA ARG A 697 -13.44 4.60 26.03
C ARG A 697 -14.11 4.00 27.26
N ALA A 698 -15.19 3.22 27.08
CA ALA A 698 -15.86 2.52 28.18
C ALA A 698 -15.00 1.36 28.71
N LEU A 699 -14.32 0.61 27.83
CA LEU A 699 -13.42 -0.50 28.20
C LEU A 699 -12.22 -0.05 29.06
N LYS A 700 -11.83 1.23 29.00
CA LYS A 700 -10.78 1.82 29.84
C LYS A 700 -11.17 2.03 31.31
N GLY A 701 -12.44 1.82 31.66
CA GLY A 701 -12.99 2.02 32.99
C GLY A 701 -13.71 3.35 33.12
N VAL A 702 -15.03 3.29 33.33
CA VAL A 702 -15.90 4.46 33.54
C VAL A 702 -16.79 4.17 34.75
N ARG A 703 -16.92 5.16 35.66
CA ARG A 703 -17.86 5.12 36.81
C ARG A 703 -17.74 3.89 37.73
N GLY A 704 -16.53 3.51 38.13
CA GLY A 704 -16.31 2.50 39.17
C GLY A 704 -16.29 1.04 38.71
N LYS A 705 -16.44 0.77 37.40
CA LYS A 705 -16.18 -0.57 36.82
C LYS A 705 -14.68 -0.85 36.72
N GLU A 706 -14.29 -2.10 36.97
CA GLU A 706 -12.90 -2.56 36.86
C GLU A 706 -12.40 -2.49 35.41
N LYS A 707 -11.08 -2.31 35.26
CA LYS A 707 -10.42 -2.21 33.96
C LYS A 707 -10.40 -3.58 33.29
N ILE A 708 -10.89 -3.65 32.06
CA ILE A 708 -10.89 -4.87 31.25
C ILE A 708 -9.49 -5.15 30.70
N ASP A 709 -9.17 -6.43 30.54
CA ASP A 709 -7.96 -6.86 29.84
C ASP A 709 -8.07 -6.60 28.33
N ILE A 710 -7.54 -5.45 27.90
CA ILE A 710 -7.52 -5.03 26.50
C ILE A 710 -6.67 -5.99 25.66
N ALA A 711 -5.58 -6.54 26.21
CA ALA A 711 -4.68 -7.42 25.46
C ALA A 711 -5.38 -8.74 25.08
N ALA A 712 -6.27 -9.24 25.94
CA ALA A 712 -7.05 -10.43 25.64
C ALA A 712 -8.04 -10.21 24.45
N ILE A 713 -8.62 -9.00 24.36
CA ILE A 713 -9.48 -8.62 23.21
C ILE A 713 -8.63 -8.50 21.93
N GLU A 714 -7.47 -7.83 22.01
CA GLU A 714 -6.55 -7.69 20.88
C GLU A 714 -6.13 -9.06 20.31
N ASN A 715 -5.73 -9.99 21.18
CA ASN A 715 -5.38 -11.36 20.77
C ASN A 715 -6.56 -12.11 20.14
N THR A 716 -7.78 -11.89 20.64
CA THR A 716 -9.00 -12.49 20.06
C THR A 716 -9.25 -11.95 18.65
N ILE A 717 -9.09 -10.65 18.43
CA ILE A 717 -9.23 -10.02 17.10
C ILE A 717 -8.14 -10.53 16.14
N VAL A 718 -6.90 -10.69 16.61
CA VAL A 718 -5.80 -11.23 15.79
C VAL A 718 -6.07 -12.69 15.39
N ASN A 719 -6.49 -13.53 16.33
CA ASN A 719 -6.84 -14.93 16.05
C ASN A 719 -8.04 -15.03 15.09
N PHE A 720 -9.06 -14.19 15.28
CA PHE A 720 -10.19 -14.08 14.37
C PHE A 720 -9.75 -13.64 12.97
N SER A 721 -8.84 -12.68 12.89
CA SER A 721 -8.27 -12.25 11.62
C SER A 721 -7.49 -13.35 10.92
N HIS A 722 -6.75 -14.17 11.67
CA HIS A 722 -6.02 -15.29 11.10
C HIS A 722 -6.97 -16.36 10.55
N LEU A 723 -8.03 -16.70 11.30
CA LEU A 723 -9.09 -17.60 10.84
C LEU A 723 -9.70 -17.14 9.51
N VAL A 724 -10.08 -15.86 9.42
CA VAL A 724 -10.65 -15.27 8.20
C VAL A 724 -9.65 -15.33 7.05
N SER A 725 -8.40 -14.93 7.27
CA SER A 725 -7.36 -14.94 6.24
C SER A 725 -7.05 -16.33 5.70
N GLU A 726 -6.94 -17.33 6.58
CA GLU A 726 -6.57 -18.69 6.20
C GLU A 726 -7.72 -19.44 5.53
N LYS A 727 -8.95 -19.24 6.03
CA LYS A 727 -10.14 -20.00 5.59
C LYS A 727 -11.05 -19.23 4.63
N TRP A 728 -10.58 -18.12 4.06
CA TRP A 728 -11.34 -17.28 3.14
C TRP A 728 -11.91 -18.03 1.92
N SER A 729 -11.20 -19.04 1.41
CA SER A 729 -11.70 -19.86 0.29
C SER A 729 -12.97 -20.65 0.63
N GLY A 730 -13.17 -20.98 1.91
CA GLY A 730 -14.34 -21.71 2.40
C GLY A 730 -15.38 -20.82 3.07
N ILE A 731 -14.96 -19.81 3.84
CA ILE A 731 -15.81 -18.94 4.66
C ILE A 731 -16.02 -17.61 3.94
N LYS A 732 -17.28 -17.31 3.60
CA LYS A 732 -17.71 -16.04 3.01
C LYS A 732 -17.96 -14.96 4.06
N GLU A 733 -18.69 -15.29 5.13
CA GLU A 733 -18.99 -14.37 6.24
C GLU A 733 -18.85 -15.10 7.57
N ILE A 734 -18.38 -14.39 8.59
CA ILE A 734 -18.31 -14.91 9.96
C ILE A 734 -18.56 -13.79 10.96
N GLU A 735 -19.39 -14.01 11.97
CA GLU A 735 -19.79 -13.00 12.95
C GLU A 735 -19.84 -13.59 14.36
N ILE A 736 -19.30 -12.86 15.33
CA ILE A 736 -19.43 -13.09 16.76
C ILE A 736 -20.25 -11.93 17.32
N ASN A 737 -21.52 -12.19 17.65
CA ASN A 737 -22.42 -11.17 18.17
C ASN A 737 -23.46 -11.77 19.14
N PRO A 738 -23.36 -11.56 20.46
CA PRO A 738 -22.33 -10.77 21.15
C PRO A 738 -21.08 -11.59 21.54
N LEU A 739 -19.92 -10.93 21.50
CA LEU A 739 -18.72 -11.28 22.25
C LEU A 739 -18.81 -10.61 23.63
N LEU A 740 -19.03 -11.39 24.67
CA LEU A 740 -19.18 -10.88 26.04
C LEU A 740 -17.80 -10.67 26.66
N VAL A 741 -17.56 -9.48 27.21
CA VAL A 741 -16.29 -9.14 27.86
C VAL A 741 -16.52 -8.61 29.28
N SER A 742 -15.84 -9.21 30.25
CA SER A 742 -15.89 -8.86 31.67
C SER A 742 -14.49 -8.85 32.28
N ALA A 743 -14.36 -8.44 33.54
CA ALA A 743 -13.09 -8.56 34.29
C ALA A 743 -12.62 -10.02 34.44
N ASN A 744 -13.55 -10.99 34.41
CA ASN A 744 -13.26 -12.41 34.59
C ASN A 744 -12.89 -13.13 33.28
N GLY A 745 -12.98 -12.46 32.14
CA GLY A 745 -12.63 -13.02 30.84
C GLY A 745 -13.57 -12.60 29.71
N LEU A 746 -13.31 -13.18 28.53
CA LEU A 746 -14.06 -12.96 27.29
C LEU A 746 -14.64 -14.28 26.77
N VAL A 747 -15.89 -14.26 26.30
CA VAL A 747 -16.59 -15.46 25.80
C VAL A 747 -17.53 -15.08 24.66
N ALA A 748 -17.44 -15.80 23.54
CA ALA A 748 -18.38 -15.71 22.43
C ALA A 748 -19.70 -16.40 22.80
N LEU A 749 -20.79 -15.62 22.91
CA LEU A 749 -22.13 -16.11 23.25
C LEU A 749 -22.87 -16.63 22.03
N ASP A 750 -22.66 -15.99 20.88
CA ASP A 750 -23.21 -16.43 19.60
C ASP A 750 -22.14 -16.34 18.50
N ALA A 751 -22.31 -17.18 17.49
CA ALA A 751 -21.43 -17.28 16.34
C ALA A 751 -22.24 -17.67 15.10
N ARG A 752 -21.99 -16.98 13.99
CA ARG A 752 -22.59 -17.26 12.69
C ARG A 752 -21.48 -17.39 11.66
N VAL A 753 -21.55 -18.44 10.84
CA VAL A 753 -20.63 -18.66 9.72
C VAL A 753 -21.43 -18.99 8.46
N ILE A 754 -21.13 -18.30 7.37
CA ILE A 754 -21.64 -18.56 6.02
C ILE A 754 -20.47 -18.91 5.12
N LEU A 755 -20.62 -19.98 4.36
CA LEU A 755 -19.64 -20.52 3.42
C LEU A 755 -19.88 -19.99 2.01
N HIS A 756 -18.83 -20.04 1.18
CA HIS A 756 -18.98 -19.85 -0.26
C HIS A 756 -19.80 -21.00 -0.88
N GLU A 757 -20.59 -20.67 -1.91
CA GLU A 757 -21.26 -21.68 -2.72
C GLU A 757 -20.21 -22.52 -3.47
N THR A 758 -20.33 -23.84 -3.41
CA THR A 758 -19.45 -24.76 -4.12
C THR A 758 -19.72 -24.68 -5.63
N SER A 759 -19.07 -23.77 -6.34
CA SER A 759 -19.00 -23.82 -7.80
C SER A 759 -18.12 -25.01 -8.19
N GLN A 760 -18.69 -26.00 -8.89
CA GLN A 760 -18.00 -27.18 -9.44
C GLN A 760 -16.70 -26.78 -10.14
N SER A 761 -15.56 -26.90 -9.47
CA SER A 761 -14.22 -26.80 -10.07
C SER A 761 -13.15 -27.32 -9.10
N MET A 762 -13.08 -28.64 -8.96
CA MET A 762 -11.78 -29.27 -8.81
C MET A 762 -11.19 -29.33 -10.23
N GLU A 763 -10.43 -28.31 -10.64
CA GLU A 763 -9.48 -28.47 -11.73
C GLU A 763 -8.10 -27.93 -11.32
N VAL A 764 -7.14 -28.82 -11.50
CA VAL A 764 -5.71 -28.68 -11.32
C VAL A 764 -5.19 -28.11 -12.64
N ASP A 765 -5.15 -26.80 -12.76
CA ASP A 765 -4.25 -26.07 -13.67
C ASP A 765 -4.34 -24.57 -13.34
N GLY A 766 -3.19 -23.90 -13.30
CA GLY A 766 -2.94 -22.60 -12.66
C GLY A 766 -3.69 -21.36 -13.21
N THR A 767 -4.85 -21.51 -13.82
CA THR A 767 -5.75 -20.43 -14.21
C THR A 767 -7.05 -20.53 -13.40
N SER A 768 -7.03 -19.91 -12.22
CA SER A 768 -8.12 -19.96 -11.25
C SER A 768 -9.39 -19.29 -11.79
N ASN A 769 -10.46 -20.07 -11.98
CA ASN A 769 -11.82 -19.56 -12.15
C ASN A 769 -12.65 -19.84 -10.89
N THR A 770 -12.09 -19.56 -9.72
CA THR A 770 -12.84 -19.52 -8.47
C THR A 770 -13.57 -18.17 -8.39
N ASN A 771 -14.91 -18.17 -8.29
CA ASN A 771 -15.74 -16.97 -8.07
C ASN A 771 -15.45 -16.22 -6.74
N VAL A 772 -14.39 -16.59 -6.01
CA VAL A 772 -13.96 -15.98 -4.75
C VAL A 772 -12.98 -14.86 -5.04
N ILE A 773 -13.34 -13.64 -4.65
CA ILE A 773 -12.47 -12.46 -4.75
C ILE A 773 -11.24 -12.71 -3.87
N ARG A 774 -10.05 -12.60 -4.46
CA ARG A 774 -8.79 -12.75 -3.72
C ARG A 774 -8.62 -11.59 -2.73
N PRO A 775 -8.12 -11.84 -1.50
CA PRO A 775 -7.84 -10.77 -0.55
C PRO A 775 -6.86 -9.73 -1.13
N ALA A 776 -7.11 -8.44 -0.88
CA ALA A 776 -6.24 -7.36 -1.31
C ALA A 776 -4.84 -7.42 -0.67
N ILE A 777 -4.73 -8.00 0.52
CA ILE A 777 -3.45 -8.25 1.20
C ILE A 777 -3.28 -9.76 1.32
N ARG A 778 -2.17 -10.30 0.80
CA ARG A 778 -1.89 -11.73 0.94
C ARG A 778 -1.53 -12.06 2.39
N PRO A 779 -2.15 -13.09 2.99
CA PRO A 779 -1.77 -13.54 4.32
C PRO A 779 -0.42 -14.25 4.30
N TYR A 780 0.10 -14.53 5.50
CA TYR A 780 1.34 -15.28 5.69
C TYR A 780 1.25 -16.67 5.03
N PRO A 781 2.23 -17.07 4.20
CA PRO A 781 2.17 -18.33 3.47
C PRO A 781 2.66 -19.50 4.32
N THR A 782 1.74 -20.10 5.08
CA THR A 782 2.01 -21.22 6.02
C THR A 782 2.52 -22.49 5.34
N ASN A 783 2.33 -22.65 4.03
CA ASN A 783 2.77 -23.81 3.26
C ASN A 783 4.30 -23.98 3.18
N TYR A 784 5.08 -22.93 3.48
CA TYR A 784 6.54 -22.98 3.50
C TYR A 784 7.12 -23.39 4.86
N ASP A 785 6.30 -23.51 5.91
CA ASP A 785 6.73 -23.87 7.25
C ASP A 785 7.06 -25.37 7.29
N GLN A 786 8.34 -25.71 7.11
CA GLN A 786 8.78 -27.09 6.93
C GLN A 786 10.11 -27.36 7.66
N GLY A 787 10.16 -28.47 8.39
CA GLY A 787 11.41 -29.01 8.92
C GLY A 787 12.21 -29.73 7.83
N TRP A 788 13.51 -29.45 7.75
CA TRP A 788 14.45 -30.08 6.82
C TRP A 788 15.74 -30.50 7.51
N VAL A 789 16.23 -31.70 7.21
CA VAL A 789 17.50 -32.20 7.76
C VAL A 789 18.64 -31.89 6.79
N SER A 790 19.63 -31.13 7.26
CA SER A 790 20.81 -30.77 6.49
C SER A 790 21.72 -31.97 6.18
N LYS A 791 22.63 -31.81 5.21
CA LYS A 791 23.63 -32.85 4.87
C LYS A 791 24.50 -33.29 6.04
N LYS A 792 24.63 -32.45 7.08
CA LYS A 792 25.40 -32.75 8.30
C LYS A 792 24.51 -33.24 9.46
N GLY A 793 23.25 -33.58 9.21
CA GLY A 793 22.32 -34.14 10.19
C GLY A 793 21.67 -33.13 11.14
N LYS A 794 21.89 -31.81 10.95
CA LYS A 794 21.17 -30.78 11.72
C LYS A 794 19.73 -30.60 11.22
N VAL A 795 18.79 -30.44 12.14
CA VAL A 795 17.41 -30.06 11.84
C VAL A 795 17.32 -28.55 11.64
N ILE A 796 16.81 -28.13 10.50
CA ILE A 796 16.65 -26.74 10.09
C ILE A 796 15.18 -26.50 9.80
N LEU A 797 14.58 -25.50 10.44
CA LEU A 797 13.24 -25.03 10.09
C LEU A 797 13.35 -24.00 8.96
N ILE A 798 12.67 -24.24 7.85
CA ILE A 798 12.48 -23.27 6.78
C ILE A 798 11.08 -22.69 6.92
N ARG A 799 10.96 -21.37 6.82
CA ARG A 799 9.68 -20.67 6.81
C ARG A 799 9.80 -19.30 6.15
N ALA A 800 8.69 -18.63 5.86
CA ALA A 800 8.73 -17.24 5.44
C ALA A 800 9.19 -16.32 6.59
N ILE A 801 9.87 -15.22 6.25
CA ILE A 801 10.24 -14.20 7.21
C ILE A 801 8.99 -13.51 7.74
N MET A 802 9.02 -13.15 9.02
CA MET A 802 8.00 -12.36 9.69
C MET A 802 8.62 -11.03 10.15
N PRO A 803 7.83 -9.95 10.30
CA PRO A 803 8.33 -8.71 10.87
C PRO A 803 9.07 -8.94 12.21
N GLU A 804 8.54 -9.81 13.05
CA GLU A 804 9.06 -10.24 14.37
C GLU A 804 10.50 -10.74 14.34
N ASP A 805 11.01 -11.14 13.17
CA ASP A 805 12.36 -11.67 13.00
C ASP A 805 13.44 -10.59 13.04
N GLU A 806 13.10 -9.31 13.16
CA GLU A 806 14.07 -8.21 13.24
C GLU A 806 15.22 -8.51 14.24
N PRO A 807 14.98 -8.94 15.50
CA PRO A 807 16.07 -9.30 16.41
C PRO A 807 16.92 -10.49 15.93
N LEU A 808 16.30 -11.48 15.29
CA LEU A 808 17.01 -12.64 14.72
C LEU A 808 17.90 -12.23 13.54
N VAL A 809 17.46 -11.28 12.72
CA VAL A 809 18.25 -10.72 11.62
C VAL A 809 19.41 -9.86 12.14
N ILE A 810 19.22 -9.10 13.22
CA ILE A 810 20.29 -8.37 13.92
C ILE A 810 21.37 -9.35 14.41
N ASP A 811 20.96 -10.44 15.07
CA ASP A 811 21.87 -11.48 15.57
C ASP A 811 22.56 -12.25 14.43
N PHE A 812 21.85 -12.52 13.34
CA PHE A 812 22.41 -13.13 12.14
C PHE A 812 23.53 -12.26 11.55
N HIS A 813 23.30 -10.96 11.35
CA HIS A 813 24.32 -10.07 10.81
C HIS A 813 25.56 -9.94 11.71
N LYS A 814 25.46 -10.16 13.04
CA LYS A 814 26.65 -10.23 13.91
C LYS A 814 27.58 -11.42 13.56
N ARG A 815 27.02 -12.50 13.01
CA ARG A 815 27.75 -13.76 12.71
C ARG A 815 28.23 -13.88 11.27
N VAL A 816 27.74 -13.04 10.37
CA VAL A 816 28.13 -13.05 8.95
C VAL A 816 29.43 -12.26 8.78
N SER A 817 30.41 -12.85 8.11
CA SER A 817 31.70 -12.22 7.81
C SER A 817 31.55 -11.01 6.88
N GLU A 818 32.50 -10.07 6.94
CA GLU A 818 32.54 -8.91 6.02
C GLU A 818 32.69 -9.35 4.55
N GLU A 819 33.35 -10.48 4.28
CA GLU A 819 33.46 -11.04 2.93
C GLU A 819 32.11 -11.52 2.40
N SER A 820 31.33 -12.21 3.23
CA SER A 820 29.96 -12.65 2.89
C SER A 820 29.01 -11.45 2.74
N VAL A 821 29.23 -10.34 3.46
CA VAL A 821 28.49 -9.08 3.27
C VAL A 821 28.86 -8.44 1.95
N TYR A 822 30.16 -8.27 1.67
CA TYR A 822 30.65 -7.65 0.44
C TYR A 822 30.19 -8.42 -0.81
N THR A 823 30.28 -9.75 -0.78
CA THR A 823 29.86 -10.60 -1.90
C THR A 823 28.35 -10.57 -2.14
N ARG A 824 27.54 -10.28 -1.11
CA ARG A 824 26.08 -10.13 -1.23
C ARG A 824 25.64 -8.73 -1.64
N PHE A 825 26.23 -7.69 -1.06
CA PHE A 825 25.78 -6.30 -1.20
C PHE A 825 26.66 -5.47 -2.13
N PHE A 826 27.70 -6.05 -2.72
CA PHE A 826 28.64 -5.39 -3.63
C PHE A 826 29.32 -4.16 -3.01
N SER A 827 29.30 -4.04 -1.68
CA SER A 827 29.78 -2.87 -0.94
C SER A 827 30.12 -3.20 0.51
N ASP A 828 31.07 -2.43 1.06
CA ASP A 828 31.41 -2.46 2.49
C ASP A 828 30.29 -1.77 3.30
N MET A 829 29.28 -2.53 3.72
CA MET A 829 28.19 -2.04 4.58
C MET A 829 28.55 -2.18 6.06
N LYS A 830 28.48 -1.08 6.82
CA LYS A 830 28.74 -1.12 8.27
C LYS A 830 27.67 -1.91 9.02
N TYR A 831 28.03 -2.41 10.21
CA TYR A 831 27.10 -3.14 11.07
C TYR A 831 25.87 -2.29 11.42
N GLU A 832 26.07 -1.02 11.77
CA GLU A 832 25.00 -0.11 12.16
C GLU A 832 24.00 0.13 11.01
N ASP A 833 24.51 0.22 9.77
CA ASP A 833 23.67 0.44 8.59
C ASP A 833 22.85 -0.81 8.25
N ARG A 834 23.47 -2.00 8.31
CA ARG A 834 22.78 -3.28 8.03
C ARG A 834 21.75 -3.63 9.09
N THR A 835 21.96 -3.25 10.35
CA THR A 835 21.01 -3.50 11.46
C THR A 835 20.17 -2.29 11.84
N SER A 836 20.14 -1.24 11.02
CA SER A 836 19.29 -0.08 11.28
C SER A 836 17.81 -0.49 11.24
N HIS A 837 17.04 -0.02 12.22
CA HIS A 837 15.61 -0.32 12.33
C HIS A 837 14.83 0.06 11.05
N ASP A 838 15.12 1.23 10.46
CA ASP A 838 14.50 1.69 9.21
C ASP A 838 14.81 0.80 8.00
N ARG A 839 15.93 0.07 8.03
CA ARG A 839 16.25 -0.94 7.01
C ARG A 839 15.53 -2.25 7.31
N LEU A 840 15.66 -2.76 8.54
CA LEU A 840 15.13 -4.08 8.90
C LEU A 840 13.61 -4.15 8.82
N LYS A 841 12.90 -3.05 9.10
CA LYS A 841 11.47 -2.90 8.80
C LYS A 841 11.10 -3.33 7.39
N ARG A 842 11.88 -2.93 6.38
CA ARG A 842 11.65 -3.27 4.96
C ARG A 842 12.14 -4.66 4.56
N VAL A 843 13.07 -5.21 5.33
CA VAL A 843 13.61 -6.55 5.07
C VAL A 843 12.68 -7.62 5.63
N CYS A 844 12.15 -7.39 6.84
CA CYS A 844 11.30 -8.34 7.56
C CYS A 844 9.81 -8.19 7.21
N HIS A 845 9.34 -7.00 6.80
CA HIS A 845 8.00 -6.81 6.28
C HIS A 845 7.96 -7.13 4.78
N VAL A 846 7.33 -8.25 4.41
CA VAL A 846 7.27 -8.75 3.04
C VAL A 846 5.84 -8.66 2.52
N ASP A 847 5.68 -8.04 1.36
CA ASP A 847 4.44 -8.13 0.60
C ASP A 847 4.47 -9.40 -0.26
N TYR A 848 3.75 -10.42 0.20
CA TYR A 848 3.70 -11.74 -0.45
C TYR A 848 3.03 -11.75 -1.83
N ASP A 849 2.48 -10.62 -2.33
CA ASP A 849 2.11 -10.51 -3.74
C ASP A 849 3.33 -10.39 -4.67
N ARG A 850 4.33 -9.63 -4.22
CA ARG A 850 5.51 -9.30 -5.02
C ARG A 850 6.74 -10.09 -4.63
N ASP A 851 6.90 -10.30 -3.34
CA ASP A 851 8.13 -10.76 -2.76
C ASP A 851 7.88 -11.96 -1.87
N ILE A 852 8.84 -12.87 -1.83
CA ILE A 852 8.89 -13.91 -0.81
C ILE A 852 10.31 -13.94 -0.25
N ALA A 853 10.42 -13.90 1.08
CA ALA A 853 11.69 -14.13 1.75
C ALA A 853 11.55 -15.34 2.67
N LEU A 854 12.39 -16.33 2.42
CA LEU A 854 12.48 -17.55 3.20
C LEU A 854 13.69 -17.48 4.12
N VAL A 855 13.49 -17.79 5.39
CA VAL A 855 14.54 -17.87 6.41
C VAL A 855 14.75 -19.32 6.83
N ALA A 856 16.00 -19.67 7.11
CA ALA A 856 16.38 -20.94 7.70
C ALA A 856 16.82 -20.71 9.15
N LEU A 857 16.22 -21.45 10.08
CA LEU A 857 16.48 -21.38 11.52
C LEU A 857 17.12 -22.69 12.00
N ASP A 858 18.18 -22.60 12.80
CA ASP A 858 18.76 -23.74 13.53
C ASP A 858 17.93 -23.99 14.81
N GLY A 859 17.12 -25.05 14.81
CA GLY A 859 16.16 -25.41 15.86
C GLY A 859 14.96 -26.22 15.34
N GLU A 860 14.31 -27.01 16.20
CA GLU A 860 13.15 -27.83 15.82
C GLU A 860 11.83 -27.06 15.82
N LYS A 861 11.70 -25.97 16.60
CA LYS A 861 10.47 -25.16 16.73
C LYS A 861 10.77 -23.68 16.93
N CYS A 862 9.89 -22.82 16.40
CA CYS A 862 9.97 -21.35 16.51
C CYS A 862 9.95 -20.81 17.96
N SER A 863 9.47 -21.61 18.93
CA SER A 863 9.31 -21.23 20.34
C SER A 863 10.58 -21.33 21.18
N ASP A 864 11.69 -21.84 20.63
CA ASP A 864 12.95 -21.88 21.37
C ASP A 864 13.57 -20.48 21.40
N SER A 865 13.74 -19.95 22.61
CA SER A 865 14.59 -18.77 22.89
C SER A 865 16.06 -18.93 22.44
N GLN A 866 16.42 -20.09 21.87
CA GLN A 866 17.71 -20.44 21.29
C GLN A 866 17.70 -20.57 19.75
N CYS A 867 16.57 -20.37 19.07
CA CYS A 867 16.51 -20.43 17.61
C CYS A 867 17.40 -19.36 16.98
N LYS A 868 18.27 -19.78 16.05
CA LYS A 868 19.22 -18.91 15.38
C LYS A 868 18.93 -18.87 13.88
N LEU A 869 18.77 -17.66 13.33
CA LEU A 869 18.73 -17.50 11.88
C LEU A 869 20.11 -17.78 11.30
N VAL A 870 20.15 -18.67 10.30
CA VAL A 870 21.38 -19.16 9.65
C VAL A 870 21.45 -18.89 8.16
N ALA A 871 20.32 -18.66 7.51
CA ALA A 871 20.27 -18.18 6.12
C ALA A 871 18.98 -17.41 5.85
N ALA A 872 19.04 -16.51 4.87
CA ALA A 872 17.88 -15.83 4.31
C ALA A 872 18.01 -15.77 2.79
N ALA A 873 16.95 -16.16 2.08
CA ALA A 873 16.85 -16.04 0.62
C ALA A 873 15.59 -15.24 0.27
N ARG A 874 15.66 -14.39 -0.75
CA ARG A 874 14.55 -13.55 -1.20
C ARG A 874 14.38 -13.68 -2.70
N LEU A 875 13.13 -13.72 -3.14
CA LEU A 875 12.71 -13.60 -4.52
C LEU A 875 11.79 -12.38 -4.61
N THR A 876 12.07 -11.45 -5.52
CA THR A 876 11.35 -10.18 -5.67
C THR A 876 10.92 -10.01 -7.12
N LYS A 877 9.62 -9.87 -7.39
CA LYS A 877 9.12 -9.62 -8.75
C LYS A 877 9.57 -8.24 -9.22
N GLU A 878 10.05 -8.13 -10.46
CA GLU A 878 10.40 -6.84 -11.08
C GLU A 878 9.13 -6.04 -11.44
N HIS A 879 9.26 -4.71 -11.57
CA HIS A 879 8.10 -3.86 -11.89
C HIS A 879 7.79 -3.88 -13.39
N GLY A 880 6.56 -4.24 -13.74
CA GLY A 880 6.03 -4.16 -15.11
C GLY A 880 6.51 -5.24 -16.07
N VAL A 881 7.28 -6.22 -15.60
CA VAL A 881 7.66 -7.45 -16.33
C VAL A 881 7.43 -8.67 -15.44
N ASN A 882 7.16 -9.83 -16.04
CA ASN A 882 6.89 -11.07 -15.31
C ASN A 882 8.18 -11.85 -14.97
N VAL A 883 9.18 -11.16 -14.45
CA VAL A 883 10.50 -11.69 -14.07
C VAL A 883 10.73 -11.42 -12.58
N ALA A 884 11.48 -12.27 -11.89
CA ALA A 884 11.84 -12.04 -10.50
C ALA A 884 13.34 -12.10 -10.25
N GLU A 885 13.84 -11.21 -9.41
CA GLU A 885 15.22 -11.20 -8.93
C GLU A 885 15.37 -12.12 -7.72
N PHE A 886 16.41 -12.95 -7.73
CA PHE A 886 16.78 -13.81 -6.61
C PHE A 886 18.01 -13.27 -5.87
N SER A 887 17.97 -13.39 -4.54
CA SER A 887 19.13 -13.13 -3.70
C SER A 887 19.19 -14.02 -2.46
N ILE A 888 20.40 -14.29 -1.95
CA ILE A 888 20.59 -15.17 -0.80
C ILE A 888 21.82 -14.80 0.04
N LEU A 889 21.73 -15.00 1.35
CA LEU A 889 22.83 -14.90 2.29
C LEU A 889 22.80 -16.07 3.26
N VAL A 890 23.93 -16.77 3.41
CA VAL A 890 24.09 -17.91 4.33
C VAL A 890 25.25 -17.60 5.28
N SER A 891 25.02 -17.77 6.59
CA SER A 891 26.07 -17.60 7.59
C SER A 891 27.23 -18.55 7.32
N ASP A 892 28.46 -18.05 7.49
CA ASP A 892 29.71 -18.72 7.11
C ASP A 892 29.82 -20.13 7.71
N ALA A 893 29.43 -20.32 8.98
CA ALA A 893 29.45 -21.62 9.66
C ALA A 893 28.51 -22.69 9.05
N TYR A 894 27.52 -22.24 8.27
CA TYR A 894 26.47 -23.08 7.67
C TYR A 894 26.62 -23.24 6.15
N GLN A 895 27.64 -22.61 5.55
CA GLN A 895 27.97 -22.80 4.15
C GLN A 895 28.44 -24.26 3.88
N GLY A 896 28.23 -24.72 2.65
CA GLY A 896 28.54 -26.11 2.25
C GLY A 896 27.58 -27.19 2.78
N GLN A 897 26.57 -26.85 3.58
CA GLN A 897 25.61 -27.81 4.15
C GLN A 897 24.37 -28.07 3.26
N GLY A 898 24.28 -27.41 2.10
CA GLY A 898 23.18 -27.56 1.14
C GLY A 898 21.97 -26.65 1.38
N ILE A 899 22.01 -25.79 2.39
CA ILE A 899 20.93 -24.86 2.75
C ILE A 899 20.61 -23.91 1.58
N GLY A 900 21.63 -23.33 0.95
CA GLY A 900 21.45 -22.40 -0.18
C GLY A 900 20.70 -23.03 -1.35
N SER A 901 21.07 -24.24 -1.77
CA SER A 901 20.38 -24.97 -2.84
C SER A 901 18.95 -25.36 -2.47
N LYS A 902 18.67 -25.69 -1.21
CA LYS A 902 17.31 -26.00 -0.75
C LYS A 902 16.43 -24.76 -0.81
N LEU A 903 16.90 -23.61 -0.29
CA LEU A 903 16.15 -22.35 -0.35
C LEU A 903 15.89 -21.91 -1.80
N LEU A 904 16.89 -22.02 -2.69
CA LEU A 904 16.72 -21.72 -4.11
C LEU A 904 15.64 -22.60 -4.76
N ARG A 905 15.60 -23.91 -4.47
CA ARG A 905 14.55 -24.79 -4.99
C ARG A 905 13.14 -24.44 -4.52
N GLU A 906 12.98 -24.08 -3.25
CA GLU A 906 11.68 -23.63 -2.73
C GLU A 906 11.22 -22.34 -3.43
N LEU A 907 12.14 -21.41 -3.66
CA LEU A 907 11.84 -20.17 -4.39
C LEU A 907 11.54 -20.41 -5.87
N ILE A 908 12.22 -21.35 -6.55
CA ILE A 908 11.86 -21.77 -7.92
C ILE A 908 10.45 -22.40 -7.93
N GLY A 909 10.13 -23.22 -6.94
CA GLY A 909 8.78 -23.78 -6.77
C GLY A 909 7.72 -22.70 -6.60
N HIS A 910 7.99 -21.71 -5.76
CA HIS A 910 7.13 -20.54 -5.58
C HIS A 910 6.95 -19.74 -6.89
N ALA A 911 8.05 -19.45 -7.58
CA ALA A 911 8.01 -18.72 -8.86
C ALA A 911 7.13 -19.41 -9.89
N ARG A 912 7.18 -20.75 -9.96
CA ARG A 912 6.30 -21.55 -10.84
C ARG A 912 4.84 -21.47 -10.42
N SER A 913 4.53 -21.57 -9.12
CA SER A 913 3.14 -21.45 -8.64
C SER A 913 2.55 -20.05 -8.86
N GLU A 914 3.41 -19.03 -8.89
CA GLU A 914 3.04 -17.64 -9.18
C GLU A 914 2.98 -17.33 -10.68
N GLY A 915 3.33 -18.29 -11.54
CA GLY A 915 3.33 -18.11 -12.99
C GLY A 915 4.40 -17.14 -13.49
N ILE A 916 5.53 -17.01 -12.78
CA ILE A 916 6.65 -16.14 -13.18
C ILE A 916 7.36 -16.72 -14.41
N ASP A 917 7.67 -15.89 -15.40
CA ASP A 917 8.27 -16.35 -16.67
C ASP A 917 9.74 -16.75 -16.50
N ALA A 918 10.48 -16.03 -15.65
CA ALA A 918 11.90 -16.25 -15.43
C ALA A 918 12.43 -15.69 -14.10
N ILE A 919 13.57 -16.21 -13.67
CA ILE A 919 14.33 -15.74 -12.50
C ILE A 919 15.69 -15.21 -12.96
N GLU A 920 16.06 -14.02 -12.49
CA GLU A 920 17.35 -13.39 -12.72
C GLU A 920 18.11 -13.23 -11.40
N ALA A 921 19.44 -13.26 -11.46
CA ALA A 921 20.30 -12.92 -10.34
C ALA A 921 21.61 -12.29 -10.80
N ILE A 922 22.09 -11.34 -10.02
CA ILE A 922 23.40 -10.69 -10.23
C ILE A 922 24.36 -11.20 -9.17
N VAL A 923 25.52 -11.71 -9.60
CA VAL A 923 26.53 -12.32 -8.73
C VAL A 923 27.90 -11.75 -9.07
N LEU A 924 28.75 -11.49 -8.07
CA LEU A 924 30.15 -11.14 -8.32
C LEU A 924 30.90 -12.32 -8.95
N PRO A 925 31.77 -12.10 -9.96
CA PRO A 925 32.58 -13.17 -10.57
C PRO A 925 33.48 -13.91 -9.56
N THR A 926 33.83 -13.25 -8.46
CA THR A 926 34.61 -13.82 -7.36
C THR A 926 33.80 -14.77 -6.47
N ASN A 927 32.46 -14.72 -6.49
CA ASN A 927 31.60 -15.61 -5.71
C ASN A 927 31.33 -16.94 -6.45
N GLN A 928 32.40 -17.70 -6.67
CA GLN A 928 32.37 -19.01 -7.36
C GLN A 928 31.40 -20.01 -6.72
N SER A 929 31.23 -19.93 -5.39
CA SER A 929 30.29 -20.80 -4.66
C SER A 929 28.84 -20.58 -5.10
N MET A 930 28.42 -19.33 -5.27
CA MET A 930 27.05 -19.01 -5.69
C MET A 930 26.84 -19.33 -7.17
N VAL A 931 27.83 -19.02 -8.03
CA VAL A 931 27.80 -19.37 -9.46
C VAL A 931 27.55 -20.86 -9.64
N HIS A 932 28.29 -21.70 -8.91
CA HIS A 932 28.14 -23.16 -8.96
C HIS A 932 26.77 -23.65 -8.46
N VAL A 933 26.22 -23.03 -7.40
CA VAL A 933 24.88 -23.38 -6.89
C VAL A 933 23.82 -23.10 -7.96
N MET A 934 23.92 -21.99 -8.67
CA MET A 934 22.97 -21.59 -9.70
C MET A 934 23.09 -22.42 -10.98
N GLU A 935 24.31 -22.69 -11.46
CA GLU A 935 24.55 -23.59 -12.59
C GLU A 935 23.95 -24.98 -12.35
N LYS A 936 24.11 -25.49 -11.13
CA LYS A 936 23.56 -26.80 -10.75
C LYS A 936 22.03 -26.87 -10.78
N GLU A 937 21.36 -25.77 -10.47
CA GLU A 937 19.90 -25.66 -10.50
C GLU A 937 19.39 -25.19 -11.89
N GLY A 938 20.27 -25.11 -12.90
CA GLY A 938 19.93 -24.93 -14.31
C GLY A 938 19.97 -23.50 -14.83
N PHE A 939 20.60 -22.56 -14.11
CA PHE A 939 20.76 -21.18 -14.57
C PHE A 939 21.82 -21.08 -15.67
N GLU A 940 21.54 -20.28 -16.70
CA GLU A 940 22.50 -19.90 -17.72
C GLU A 940 23.32 -18.68 -17.27
N CYS A 941 24.63 -18.71 -17.49
CA CYS A 941 25.54 -17.63 -17.08
C CYS A 941 25.89 -16.72 -18.25
N ILE A 942 25.67 -15.42 -18.08
CA ILE A 942 26.07 -14.38 -19.02
C ILE A 942 27.07 -13.47 -18.28
N TYR A 943 28.31 -13.46 -18.77
CA TYR A 943 29.34 -12.58 -18.22
C TYR A 943 29.19 -11.19 -18.81
N ASP A 944 28.86 -10.22 -17.97
CA ASP A 944 28.84 -8.81 -18.35
C ASP A 944 30.23 -8.21 -18.06
N LYS A 945 31.00 -8.00 -19.13
CA LYS A 945 32.36 -7.45 -19.04
C LYS A 945 32.40 -5.97 -18.71
N ASP A 946 31.33 -5.23 -19.01
CA ASP A 946 31.27 -3.77 -18.82
C ASP A 946 30.90 -3.41 -17.38
N GLU A 947 30.03 -4.22 -16.76
CA GLU A 947 29.61 -4.02 -15.36
C GLU A 947 30.46 -4.81 -14.33
N GLY A 948 31.29 -5.76 -14.79
CA GLY A 948 32.14 -6.57 -13.91
C GLY A 948 31.36 -7.56 -13.04
N VAL A 949 30.18 -7.99 -13.49
CA VAL A 949 29.26 -8.90 -12.79
C VAL A 949 28.90 -10.11 -13.65
N VAL A 950 28.43 -11.19 -13.01
CA VAL A 950 27.84 -12.36 -13.69
C VAL A 950 26.33 -12.25 -13.54
N ARG A 951 25.62 -12.13 -14.67
CA ARG A 951 24.16 -12.22 -14.70
C ARG A 951 23.77 -13.68 -14.96
N GLN A 952 22.92 -14.22 -14.11
CA GLN A 952 22.43 -15.60 -14.22
C GLN A 952 20.94 -15.61 -14.43
N TYR A 953 20.46 -16.38 -15.41
CA TYR A 953 19.08 -16.38 -15.85
C TYR A 953 18.51 -17.80 -15.93
N LEU A 954 17.30 -18.00 -15.41
CA LEU A 954 16.55 -19.25 -15.49
C LEU A 954 15.17 -18.98 -16.10
N SER A 955 14.90 -19.51 -17.29
CA SER A 955 13.56 -19.51 -17.88
C SER A 955 12.69 -20.60 -17.25
N LEU A 956 11.48 -20.23 -16.82
CA LEU A 956 10.49 -21.14 -16.24
C LEU A 956 9.39 -21.54 -17.24
N LYS A 957 9.42 -21.01 -18.47
CA LYS A 957 8.49 -21.36 -19.56
C LYS A 957 8.76 -22.75 -20.15
N SER A 958 7.71 -23.35 -20.72
CA SER A 958 7.79 -24.66 -21.39
C SER A 958 8.69 -24.59 -22.64
N SER A 959 9.26 -25.73 -23.05
CA SER A 959 10.32 -25.82 -24.06
C SER A 959 9.95 -25.27 -25.45
N THR A 960 8.67 -25.12 -25.77
CA THR A 960 8.17 -24.53 -27.03
C THR A 960 8.23 -22.99 -27.08
N GLU A 961 8.30 -22.31 -25.92
CA GLU A 961 8.38 -20.84 -25.83
C GLU A 961 9.82 -20.33 -25.55
N ARG A 962 10.76 -21.24 -25.26
CA ARG A 962 12.16 -20.91 -24.97
C ARG A 962 12.82 -20.09 -26.09
N ASP A 963 12.57 -20.46 -27.34
CA ASP A 963 13.28 -19.89 -28.50
C ASP A 963 13.00 -18.39 -28.73
N HIS A 964 11.81 -17.89 -28.37
CA HIS A 964 11.47 -16.46 -28.56
C HIS A 964 12.00 -15.56 -27.43
N SER A 965 12.08 -16.07 -26.20
CA SER A 965 12.57 -15.27 -25.06
C SER A 965 14.08 -15.04 -25.08
N ILE A 966 14.85 -16.03 -25.56
CA ILE A 966 16.31 -15.99 -25.64
C ILE A 966 16.78 -15.12 -26.82
N GLN A 967 16.02 -15.04 -27.92
CA GLN A 967 16.39 -14.22 -29.08
C GLN A 967 16.31 -12.70 -28.83
N LEU A 968 15.41 -12.23 -27.94
CA LEU A 968 15.17 -10.79 -27.75
C LEU A 968 16.17 -10.09 -26.79
N ARG A 969 16.86 -10.81 -25.90
CA ARG A 969 17.94 -10.23 -25.06
C ARG A 969 19.34 -10.37 -25.68
N ARG A 970 19.49 -11.03 -26.83
CA ARG A 970 20.76 -11.08 -27.60
C ARG A 970 21.08 -9.79 -28.39
N PHE A 971 20.27 -8.73 -28.28
CA PHE A 971 20.53 -7.43 -28.93
C PHE A 971 21.60 -6.56 -28.22
N THR A 972 22.56 -7.19 -27.56
CA THR A 972 23.89 -6.62 -27.34
C THR A 972 24.88 -7.61 -27.94
N GLU A 973 24.99 -7.62 -29.27
CA GLU A 973 26.09 -8.34 -29.92
C GLU A 973 27.41 -7.73 -29.45
N PRO A 974 28.40 -8.53 -28.99
CA PRO A 974 29.76 -8.07 -29.02
C PRO A 974 30.15 -7.98 -30.49
N ILE A 975 30.54 -6.78 -30.94
CA ILE A 975 31.23 -6.62 -32.21
C ILE A 975 32.53 -7.44 -32.11
N CYS A 976 32.54 -8.64 -32.70
CA CYS A 976 33.74 -9.44 -32.87
C CYS A 976 34.69 -8.72 -33.84
N ILE A 977 35.94 -8.53 -33.41
CA ILE A 977 37.10 -8.53 -34.32
C ILE A 977 37.67 -9.94 -34.30
#